data_AF-A0A3T0FTS7-F1
#
_entry.id   AF-A0A3T0FTS7-F1
#
_cell.length_a   1.000
_cell.length_b   1.000
_cell.length_c   1.000
_cell.angle_alpha   90.00
_cell.angle_beta   90.00
_cell.angle_gamma   90.00
#
_symmetry.space_group_name_H-M   'P 1'
#
loop_
_entity.id
_entity.type
_entity.pdbx_description
1 polymer ?
#
loop_
_entity_poly.entity_id
_entity_poly.type
_entity_poly.pdbx_seq_one_letter_code
_entity_poly.pdbx_strand_id
1 'polypeptide(L)'
;MKLSSDIGTASSSCATSRLPVQPTQTEDVATLREERAPTGPLAGLASSSAALRGRRASLADRARPHADEEGPMLGGSHRSESSQSSDATLYTAQIASPPPETETSDVPAAAATYAERSTAAAAEVKAQLRARLDALPFAAPSEEQAALQASYLEWADARVQERITAFGPGAGYRAVGDMKPEGTKATLPIVYECLRAFITGAMRNPIGLATAAAYVGAHAADEEQLSAATLALAGATAGTASYTGDTLLIPAMDRRARVANLPRFQAIDPKILVPDPPPVILEVTAGGKRFRRLGENSAPTLAELKAQTYDRRLGITQRQATLEDRSLDTLLLKPAIDGGFNGARRSGSARGLLTPAGQLGLSALASGGAGIVQKALLETGKAVARTGQMSVPDLLGGQQRLNLFVLALPDKTRRPAQWSDAVHFPPRYLLEIGKEALALARQGFTSANAVVTTARDLLARHMLSNVLVTFASVGAGHMIASPLRGWSNLPVAGELINSKAVVVQQAIQTLFSDMLWNALKAKNGANTSQAARLDNERAALAAEHQRTIERAFEALAEPVDQTIVRLSGPTLAEAERAMEEGVRAAPRPGPLGQTLRMALETLRTEIGRQSVSIATIDAVRTALREGWSQTLSGVPRDAATQALYGELQTLKRALHDSEELRQWQSGRA
;
A
#
# COMPACT_ATOMS: atom_id res chain seq x y z
N MET A 1 -44.49 -9.72 36.88
CA MET A 1 -45.51 -9.90 37.93
C MET A 1 -46.12 -11.28 37.74
N LYS A 2 -46.04 -12.16 38.75
CA LYS A 2 -46.42 -13.60 38.74
C LYS A 2 -45.73 -14.50 37.68
N LEU A 3 -45.48 -15.74 38.11
CA LEU A 3 -45.00 -16.89 37.33
C LEU A 3 -46.18 -17.87 37.12
N SER A 4 -46.03 -18.79 36.18
CA SER A 4 -46.39 -20.20 36.46
C SER A 4 -45.54 -21.14 35.61
N SER A 5 -44.98 -22.16 36.26
CA SER A 5 -44.51 -23.40 35.64
C SER A 5 -45.63 -24.44 35.69
N ASP A 6 -45.47 -25.56 34.97
CA ASP A 6 -45.64 -26.90 35.57
C ASP A 6 -45.00 -28.01 34.71
N ILE A 7 -44.88 -29.21 35.30
CA ILE A 7 -43.99 -30.31 34.86
C ILE A 7 -44.76 -31.65 34.84
N GLY A 8 -44.40 -32.59 33.96
CA GLY A 8 -45.01 -33.94 33.94
C GLY A 8 -44.12 -35.04 33.33
N THR A 9 -43.98 -36.17 34.05
CA THR A 9 -43.13 -37.33 33.71
C THR A 9 -43.69 -38.62 34.36
N ALA A 10 -43.43 -39.85 33.91
CA ALA A 10 -42.60 -40.32 32.80
C ALA A 10 -43.43 -41.12 31.75
N SER A 11 -43.27 -42.41 31.40
CA SER A 11 -42.36 -43.51 31.81
C SER A 11 -42.20 -44.56 30.68
N SER A 12 -41.40 -45.60 30.91
CA SER A 12 -40.92 -46.59 29.91
C SER A 12 -41.65 -47.94 29.90
N SER A 13 -41.68 -48.63 28.75
CA SER A 13 -41.75 -50.11 28.67
C SER A 13 -41.14 -50.64 27.36
N CYS A 14 -40.83 -51.94 27.29
CA CYS A 14 -40.09 -52.59 26.18
C CYS A 14 -40.58 -54.04 25.97
N ALA A 15 -40.71 -54.49 24.71
CA ALA A 15 -40.82 -55.90 24.32
C ALA A 15 -40.53 -56.14 22.82
N THR A 16 -40.12 -57.36 22.47
CA THR A 16 -39.65 -57.79 21.13
C THR A 16 -40.63 -58.75 20.44
N SER A 17 -40.60 -58.83 19.09
CA SER A 17 -40.30 -60.07 18.32
C SER A 17 -40.94 -60.18 16.92
N ARG A 18 -40.18 -60.68 15.94
CA ARG A 18 -40.47 -61.80 14.97
C ARG A 18 -39.92 -61.58 13.54
N LEU A 19 -39.17 -62.59 13.08
CA LEU A 19 -38.87 -62.98 11.69
C LEU A 19 -40.05 -63.82 11.11
N PRO A 20 -40.12 -64.26 9.83
CA PRO A 20 -39.06 -64.51 8.81
C PRO A 20 -39.36 -63.77 7.46
N VAL A 21 -38.88 -64.07 6.23
CA VAL A 21 -38.38 -65.28 5.52
C VAL A 21 -37.34 -64.89 4.45
N GLN A 22 -36.42 -65.81 4.13
CA GLN A 22 -35.52 -65.76 2.96
C GLN A 22 -35.81 -66.96 2.04
N PRO A 23 -35.83 -66.77 0.71
CA PRO A 23 -34.96 -67.58 -0.18
C PRO A 23 -34.48 -66.78 -1.43
N THR A 24 -33.53 -67.19 -2.28
CA THR A 24 -32.36 -68.12 -2.22
C THR A 24 -31.51 -67.87 -3.48
N GLN A 25 -30.17 -68.01 -3.38
CA GLN A 25 -29.25 -68.41 -4.47
C GLN A 25 -29.11 -67.45 -5.68
N THR A 26 -28.03 -67.48 -6.47
CA THR A 26 -26.81 -68.33 -6.45
C THR A 26 -25.55 -67.49 -6.70
N GLU A 27 -24.38 -68.03 -6.39
CA GLU A 27 -23.07 -67.43 -6.61
C GLU A 27 -22.41 -67.93 -7.91
N ASP A 28 -21.54 -67.11 -8.51
CA ASP A 28 -20.31 -67.50 -9.22
C ASP A 28 -19.41 -66.23 -9.26
N VAL A 29 -18.43 -65.99 -8.38
CA VAL A 29 -17.19 -66.71 -8.00
C VAL A 29 -15.98 -66.35 -8.88
N ALA A 30 -15.05 -65.61 -8.26
CA ALA A 30 -13.64 -65.41 -8.64
C ALA A 30 -13.38 -64.63 -9.97
N THR A 31 -12.27 -63.89 -10.12
CA THR A 31 -10.96 -64.01 -9.45
C THR A 31 -10.42 -62.68 -8.92
N LEU A 32 -9.52 -62.80 -7.94
CA LEU A 32 -8.84 -61.71 -7.25
C LEU A 32 -7.50 -61.43 -7.93
N ARG A 33 -7.12 -60.15 -8.10
CA ARG A 33 -5.73 -59.77 -8.41
C ARG A 33 -5.25 -58.71 -7.42
N GLU A 34 -4.33 -59.13 -6.56
CA GLU A 34 -3.72 -58.32 -5.51
C GLU A 34 -2.43 -57.68 -6.03
N GLU A 35 -2.23 -56.38 -5.81
CA GLU A 35 -0.88 -55.80 -5.92
C GLU A 35 -0.64 -54.60 -4.98
N ARG A 36 0.28 -54.82 -4.03
CA ARG A 36 1.14 -53.86 -3.30
C ARG A 36 0.51 -52.58 -2.71
N ALA A 37 0.41 -52.56 -1.38
CA ALA A 37 0.31 -51.33 -0.61
C ALA A 37 1.62 -50.49 -0.65
N PRO A 38 1.55 -49.16 -0.79
CA PRO A 38 2.72 -48.28 -0.71
C PRO A 38 3.10 -47.97 0.75
N THR A 39 4.36 -48.22 1.13
CA THR A 39 4.90 -47.81 2.44
C THR A 39 5.34 -46.34 2.41
N GLY A 40 4.79 -45.52 3.31
CA GLY A 40 5.10 -44.09 3.41
C GLY A 40 4.36 -43.40 4.56
N PRO A 41 4.68 -42.13 4.87
CA PRO A 41 4.26 -41.42 6.09
C PRO A 41 2.78 -40.96 6.13
N LEU A 42 1.88 -41.66 5.43
CA LEU A 42 0.43 -41.40 5.41
C LEU A 42 -0.41 -42.64 5.75
N ALA A 43 0.22 -43.74 6.17
CA ALA A 43 -0.48 -44.91 6.69
C ALA A 43 -1.16 -44.57 8.04
N GLY A 44 -2.49 -44.49 8.06
CA GLY A 44 -3.27 -44.36 9.30
C GLY A 44 -4.48 -43.41 9.29
N LEU A 45 -4.73 -42.64 8.22
CA LEU A 45 -5.89 -41.73 8.16
C LEU A 45 -7.12 -42.41 7.53
N ALA A 46 -8.19 -42.52 8.31
CA ALA A 46 -9.44 -43.17 7.90
C ALA A 46 -10.29 -42.31 6.95
N SER A 47 -10.86 -42.93 5.92
CA SER A 47 -11.79 -42.26 4.99
C SER A 47 -13.23 -42.28 5.53
N SER A 48 -13.85 -41.10 5.66
CA SER A 48 -15.24 -40.94 6.11
C SER A 48 -16.16 -40.52 4.95
N SER A 49 -16.44 -41.43 4.01
CA SER A 49 -17.25 -41.15 2.80
C SER A 49 -18.36 -42.18 2.56
N ALA A 50 -19.18 -42.47 3.58
CA ALA A 50 -20.21 -43.53 3.53
C ALA A 50 -21.53 -43.17 4.26
N ALA A 51 -21.96 -41.90 4.21
CA ALA A 51 -23.28 -41.47 4.68
C ALA A 51 -23.86 -40.36 3.79
N LEU A 52 -25.18 -40.17 3.82
CA LEU A 52 -25.93 -39.09 3.13
C LEU A 52 -25.97 -39.14 1.58
N ARG A 53 -26.04 -40.33 0.98
CA ARG A 53 -26.90 -40.56 -0.20
C ARG A 53 -28.11 -41.36 0.25
N GLY A 54 -29.32 -40.80 0.21
CA GLY A 54 -30.48 -41.56 0.73
C GLY A 54 -31.82 -40.85 0.93
N ARG A 55 -32.22 -39.84 0.14
CA ARG A 55 -33.64 -39.47 0.06
C ARG A 55 -34.05 -38.72 -1.22
N ARG A 56 -35.22 -39.12 -1.73
CA ARG A 56 -36.08 -38.44 -2.73
C ARG A 56 -35.47 -38.14 -4.11
N ALA A 57 -35.62 -39.11 -5.00
CA ALA A 57 -36.20 -38.85 -6.31
C ALA A 57 -37.57 -39.54 -6.38
N SER A 58 -38.64 -38.78 -6.67
CA SER A 58 -39.94 -39.28 -7.17
C SER A 58 -40.83 -38.09 -7.55
N LEU A 59 -41.84 -38.34 -8.39
CA LEU A 59 -42.83 -37.39 -8.92
C LEU A 59 -42.29 -36.29 -9.86
N ALA A 60 -42.19 -36.66 -11.13
CA ALA A 60 -42.51 -35.78 -12.25
C ALA A 60 -43.47 -36.54 -13.20
N ASP A 61 -44.68 -36.01 -13.43
CA ASP A 61 -45.45 -36.21 -14.66
C ASP A 61 -46.50 -35.08 -14.82
N ARG A 62 -46.93 -34.85 -16.07
CA ARG A 62 -48.14 -34.10 -16.52
C ARG A 62 -48.53 -32.80 -15.78
N ALA A 63 -48.31 -31.66 -16.45
CA ALA A 63 -49.37 -31.04 -17.27
C ALA A 63 -48.88 -29.85 -18.14
N ARG A 64 -49.46 -29.74 -19.33
CA ARG A 64 -49.43 -28.61 -20.29
C ARG A 64 -50.64 -28.79 -21.22
N PRO A 65 -51.12 -27.77 -21.96
CA PRO A 65 -50.84 -26.34 -21.87
C PRO A 65 -52.14 -25.50 -21.70
N HIS A 66 -52.02 -24.17 -21.60
CA HIS A 66 -52.74 -23.28 -22.51
C HIS A 66 -52.07 -21.90 -22.59
N ALA A 67 -52.26 -21.23 -23.72
CA ALA A 67 -52.08 -19.79 -23.91
C ALA A 67 -53.48 -19.11 -23.69
N ASP A 68 -53.66 -17.79 -23.67
CA ASP A 68 -53.15 -16.76 -24.60
C ASP A 68 -53.12 -15.33 -24.00
N GLU A 69 -52.83 -14.38 -24.89
CA GLU A 69 -53.12 -12.94 -24.90
C GLU A 69 -52.03 -11.94 -24.46
N GLU A 70 -51.79 -11.01 -25.40
CA GLU A 70 -50.94 -9.83 -25.30
C GLU A 70 -51.79 -8.64 -24.84
N GLY A 71 -51.23 -7.73 -24.03
CA GLY A 71 -51.95 -6.51 -23.63
C GLY A 71 -51.05 -5.49 -22.94
N PRO A 72 -50.94 -4.24 -23.45
CA PRO A 72 -50.11 -3.21 -22.84
C PRO A 72 -50.88 -2.38 -21.81
N MET A 73 -50.17 -1.68 -20.91
CA MET A 73 -50.45 -0.26 -20.64
C MET A 73 -49.33 0.45 -19.85
N LEU A 74 -49.37 1.79 -19.92
CA LEU A 74 -48.41 2.75 -19.38
C LEU A 74 -48.47 2.93 -17.85
N GLY A 75 -47.34 3.36 -17.28
CA GLY A 75 -47.28 4.50 -16.34
C GLY A 75 -47.79 4.31 -14.91
N GLY A 76 -46.87 4.34 -13.93
CA GLY A 76 -47.21 4.32 -12.50
C GLY A 76 -46.07 4.81 -11.59
N SER A 77 -45.80 6.12 -11.58
CA SER A 77 -44.78 6.70 -10.70
C SER A 77 -45.34 6.92 -9.28
N HIS A 78 -45.11 5.96 -8.38
CA HIS A 78 -45.49 6.11 -6.97
C HIS A 78 -44.43 6.84 -6.15
N ARG A 79 -44.55 8.17 -6.14
CA ARG A 79 -44.05 9.03 -5.06
C ARG A 79 -45.00 8.87 -3.86
N SER A 80 -44.57 8.14 -2.84
CA SER A 80 -45.27 8.06 -1.56
C SER A 80 -44.55 8.87 -0.50
N GLU A 81 -45.17 9.96 -0.06
CA GLU A 81 -44.67 10.81 1.02
C GLU A 81 -45.33 10.47 2.36
N SER A 82 -44.71 10.92 3.44
CA SER A 82 -45.22 10.93 4.82
C SER A 82 -45.38 9.58 5.53
N SER A 83 -44.63 9.44 6.61
CA SER A 83 -45.15 8.91 7.86
C SER A 83 -44.52 9.78 8.95
N GLN A 84 -45.28 10.75 9.45
CA GLN A 84 -44.84 11.62 10.54
C GLN A 84 -44.77 10.79 11.84
N SER A 85 -43.74 11.04 12.66
CA SER A 85 -43.71 10.52 14.03
C SER A 85 -43.06 11.54 14.96
N SER A 86 -43.93 12.25 15.66
CA SER A 86 -43.75 12.92 16.96
C SER A 86 -42.52 13.79 17.21
N ASP A 87 -42.77 15.08 17.48
CA ASP A 87 -41.79 16.03 18.00
C ASP A 87 -41.12 15.57 19.31
N ALA A 88 -39.80 15.76 19.36
CA ALA A 88 -39.04 15.91 20.60
C ALA A 88 -38.05 17.07 20.39
N THR A 89 -38.34 18.22 21.00
CA THR A 89 -37.62 19.48 20.80
C THR A 89 -36.21 19.45 21.41
N LEU A 90 -35.21 19.09 20.60
CA LEU A 90 -33.81 19.11 21.01
C LEU A 90 -33.16 20.50 20.81
N TYR A 91 -32.73 21.06 21.94
CA TYR A 91 -32.30 22.45 22.10
C TYR A 91 -31.00 22.76 21.34
N THR A 92 -31.11 23.21 20.09
CA THR A 92 -29.95 23.56 19.24
C THR A 92 -29.66 25.06 19.32
N ALA A 93 -29.00 25.48 20.40
CA ALA A 93 -28.57 26.86 20.58
C ALA A 93 -27.44 27.22 19.58
N GLN A 94 -27.79 27.87 18.47
CA GLN A 94 -26.83 28.41 17.50
C GLN A 94 -26.09 29.63 18.08
N ILE A 95 -25.06 29.40 18.90
CA ILE A 95 -24.08 30.44 19.25
C ILE A 95 -23.01 30.44 18.15
N ALA A 96 -23.27 31.22 17.10
CA ALA A 96 -22.32 31.47 16.03
C ALA A 96 -21.28 32.51 16.48
N SER A 97 -20.23 32.07 17.16
CA SER A 97 -19.02 32.87 17.29
C SER A 97 -18.33 33.00 15.92
N PRO A 98 -17.99 34.21 15.44
CA PRO A 98 -17.11 34.35 14.29
C PRO A 98 -15.73 33.76 14.60
N PRO A 99 -14.98 33.27 13.60
CA PRO A 99 -13.60 32.88 13.81
C PRO A 99 -12.77 34.12 14.19
N PRO A 100 -11.78 34.01 15.09
CA PRO A 100 -10.77 35.05 15.21
C PRO A 100 -9.96 35.08 13.92
N GLU A 101 -9.97 36.21 13.22
CA GLU A 101 -9.02 36.47 12.14
C GLU A 101 -7.64 36.63 12.76
N THR A 102 -6.80 35.59 12.65
CA THR A 102 -5.39 35.70 13.03
C THR A 102 -4.69 36.56 12.00
N GLU A 103 -4.49 37.85 12.31
CA GLU A 103 -3.56 38.71 11.59
C GLU A 103 -2.18 38.02 11.55
N THR A 104 -1.75 37.60 10.35
CA THR A 104 -0.43 37.02 10.14
C THR A 104 0.59 38.15 10.16
N SER A 105 1.18 38.40 11.34
CA SER A 105 2.32 39.31 11.47
C SER A 105 3.49 38.79 10.60
N ASP A 106 3.90 39.60 9.61
CA ASP A 106 4.91 39.23 8.61
C ASP A 106 6.33 39.20 9.21
N VAL A 107 6.62 38.09 9.89
CA VAL A 107 7.98 37.67 10.24
C VAL A 107 8.13 36.20 9.84
N PRO A 108 9.16 35.81 9.06
CA PRO A 108 9.37 34.44 8.63
C PRO A 108 9.89 33.57 9.78
N ALA A 109 9.02 33.25 10.73
CA ALA A 109 9.28 32.28 11.78
C ALA A 109 9.67 30.93 11.16
N ALA A 110 10.74 30.31 11.66
CA ALA A 110 11.20 29.01 11.21
C ALA A 110 10.04 28.00 11.31
N ALA A 111 9.70 27.35 10.18
CA ALA A 111 8.47 26.59 10.06
C ALA A 111 8.41 25.44 11.08
N ALA A 112 7.57 25.60 12.11
CA ALA A 112 7.53 24.76 13.30
C ALA A 112 7.56 23.26 12.97
N THR A 113 8.36 22.50 13.71
CA THR A 113 8.60 21.08 13.41
C THR A 113 7.31 20.27 13.53
N TYR A 114 7.30 19.07 12.95
CA TYR A 114 6.14 18.16 13.09
C TYR A 114 5.85 17.84 14.57
N ALA A 115 6.87 17.79 15.42
CA ALA A 115 6.72 17.57 16.86
C ALA A 115 6.02 18.76 17.54
N GLU A 116 6.51 19.99 17.34
CA GLU A 116 5.89 21.21 17.88
C GLU A 116 4.43 21.37 17.41
N ARG A 117 4.16 21.15 16.12
CA ARG A 117 2.78 21.24 15.60
C ARG A 117 1.87 20.15 16.16
N SER A 118 2.40 18.96 16.42
CA SER A 118 1.67 17.86 17.07
C SER A 118 1.36 18.17 18.54
N THR A 119 2.32 18.71 19.30
CA THR A 119 2.10 19.08 20.71
C THR A 119 1.19 20.28 20.84
N ALA A 120 1.31 21.30 19.98
CA ALA A 120 0.41 22.45 19.94
C ALA A 120 -1.04 22.04 19.60
N ALA A 121 -1.25 21.25 18.55
CA ALA A 121 -2.59 20.76 18.19
C ALA A 121 -3.20 19.87 19.28
N ALA A 122 -2.40 19.05 19.96
CA ALA A 122 -2.86 18.30 21.13
C ALA A 122 -3.25 19.23 22.29
N ALA A 123 -2.45 20.24 22.61
CA ALA A 123 -2.77 21.21 23.67
C ALA A 123 -4.05 22.00 23.37
N GLU A 124 -4.23 22.47 22.13
CA GLU A 124 -5.43 23.17 21.68
C GLU A 124 -6.69 22.30 21.84
N VAL A 125 -6.66 21.06 21.32
CA VAL A 125 -7.82 20.15 21.39
C VAL A 125 -8.13 19.72 22.83
N LYS A 126 -7.11 19.60 23.70
CA LYS A 126 -7.28 19.36 25.14
C LYS A 126 -7.90 20.57 25.86
N ALA A 127 -7.51 21.80 25.49
CA ALA A 127 -8.12 23.01 26.01
C ALA A 127 -9.59 23.15 25.57
N GLN A 128 -9.89 22.88 24.30
CA GLN A 128 -11.27 22.82 23.78
C GLN A 128 -12.14 21.80 24.54
N LEU A 129 -11.60 20.61 24.84
CA LEU A 129 -12.30 19.58 25.61
C LEU A 129 -12.67 20.07 27.02
N ARG A 130 -11.69 20.61 27.78
CA ARG A 130 -11.92 21.13 29.13
C ARG A 130 -12.94 22.28 29.13
N ALA A 131 -12.73 23.29 28.28
CA ALA A 131 -13.66 24.42 28.17
C ALA A 131 -15.10 24.00 27.84
N ARG A 132 -15.30 22.93 27.06
CA ARG A 132 -16.64 22.36 26.79
C ARG A 132 -17.21 21.57 27.96
N LEU A 133 -16.38 20.85 28.71
CA LEU A 133 -16.81 20.12 29.91
C LEU A 133 -17.13 21.06 31.08
N ASP A 134 -16.39 22.15 31.23
CA ASP A 134 -16.54 23.12 32.32
C ASP A 134 -17.68 24.12 32.06
N ALA A 135 -18.06 24.32 30.79
CA ALA A 135 -19.30 25.01 30.42
C ALA A 135 -20.59 24.24 30.78
N LEU A 136 -20.50 22.95 31.15
CA LEU A 136 -21.62 22.17 31.66
C LEU A 136 -21.64 22.21 33.20
N PRO A 137 -22.70 22.75 33.85
CA PRO A 137 -22.80 22.77 35.31
C PRO A 137 -22.98 21.35 35.86
N PHE A 138 -22.51 21.08 37.09
CA PHE A 138 -22.77 19.81 37.78
C PHE A 138 -24.23 19.72 38.23
N ALA A 139 -24.88 18.59 37.98
CA ALA A 139 -26.25 18.32 38.44
C ALA A 139 -26.35 18.17 39.98
N ALA A 140 -25.25 17.78 40.62
CA ALA A 140 -25.04 17.86 42.06
C ALA A 140 -23.53 18.06 42.32
N PRO A 141 -23.07 19.25 42.72
CA PRO A 141 -21.65 19.49 42.97
C PRO A 141 -21.20 18.81 44.27
N SER A 142 -20.12 18.02 44.21
CA SER A 142 -19.41 17.47 45.36
C SER A 142 -17.93 17.25 45.05
N GLU A 143 -17.09 17.12 46.08
CA GLU A 143 -15.67 16.81 45.92
C GLU A 143 -15.46 15.46 45.21
N GLU A 144 -16.33 14.47 45.47
CA GLU A 144 -16.30 13.19 44.76
C GLU A 144 -16.57 13.35 43.26
N GLN A 145 -17.52 14.22 42.86
CA GLN A 145 -17.79 14.50 41.45
C GLN A 145 -16.63 15.25 40.78
N ALA A 146 -15.92 16.11 41.51
CA ALA A 146 -14.71 16.78 41.03
C ALA A 146 -13.54 15.79 40.85
N ALA A 147 -13.32 14.88 41.80
CA ALA A 147 -12.32 13.81 41.69
C ALA A 147 -12.62 12.86 40.52
N LEU A 148 -13.90 12.49 40.33
CA LEU A 148 -14.35 11.69 39.19
C LEU A 148 -14.19 12.42 37.85
N GLN A 149 -14.40 13.75 37.80
CA GLN A 149 -14.07 14.55 36.62
C GLN A 149 -12.56 14.50 36.30
N ALA A 150 -11.69 14.57 37.31
CA ALA A 150 -10.24 14.52 37.10
C ALA A 150 -9.79 13.19 36.46
N SER A 151 -10.27 12.04 36.97
CA SER A 151 -9.98 10.72 36.38
C SER A 151 -10.57 10.53 34.97
N TYR A 152 -11.70 11.18 34.67
CA TYR A 152 -12.26 11.19 33.31
C TYR A 152 -11.41 12.04 32.35
N LEU A 153 -10.96 13.22 32.79
CA LEU A 153 -10.10 14.10 32.01
C LEU A 153 -8.75 13.47 31.70
N GLU A 154 -8.11 12.79 32.65
CA GLU A 154 -6.85 12.06 32.41
C GLU A 154 -7.00 11.00 31.30
N TRP A 155 -8.07 10.19 31.36
CA TRP A 155 -8.40 9.23 30.30
C TRP A 155 -8.61 9.94 28.96
N ALA A 156 -9.36 11.05 28.93
CA ALA A 156 -9.69 11.76 27.70
C ALA A 156 -8.48 12.49 27.09
N ASP A 157 -7.61 13.08 27.91
CA ASP A 157 -6.33 13.69 27.52
C ASP A 157 -5.42 12.67 26.81
N ALA A 158 -5.37 11.43 27.30
CA ALA A 158 -4.64 10.35 26.64
C ALA A 158 -5.27 9.99 25.27
N ARG A 159 -6.60 9.87 25.19
CA ARG A 159 -7.29 9.58 23.90
C ARG A 159 -7.15 10.72 22.88
N VAL A 160 -7.12 11.99 23.31
CA VAL A 160 -6.80 13.12 22.42
C VAL A 160 -5.36 13.00 21.89
N GLN A 161 -4.40 12.64 22.74
CA GLN A 161 -3.01 12.47 22.33
C GLN A 161 -2.85 11.36 21.28
N GLU A 162 -3.52 10.22 21.48
CA GLU A 162 -3.54 9.10 20.53
C GLU A 162 -4.17 9.50 19.19
N ARG A 163 -5.35 10.14 19.23
CA ARG A 163 -6.04 10.62 18.01
C ARG A 163 -5.20 11.64 17.24
N ILE A 164 -4.58 12.63 17.90
CA ILE A 164 -3.67 13.58 17.25
C ILE A 164 -2.42 12.87 16.68
N THR A 165 -1.90 11.85 17.35
CA THR A 165 -0.74 11.08 16.85
C THR A 165 -1.08 10.24 15.61
N ALA A 166 -2.31 9.72 15.52
CA ALA A 166 -2.79 8.92 14.40
C ALA A 166 -3.24 9.76 13.18
N PHE A 167 -4.06 10.78 13.39
CA PHE A 167 -4.52 11.68 12.32
C PHE A 167 -3.43 12.68 11.89
N GLY A 168 -2.56 13.09 12.82
CA GLY A 168 -1.57 14.14 12.62
C GLY A 168 -2.16 15.56 12.75
N PRO A 169 -1.32 16.58 13.05
CA PRO A 169 -1.78 17.93 13.34
C PRO A 169 -2.50 18.64 12.17
N GLY A 170 -2.21 18.25 10.92
CA GLY A 170 -2.81 18.86 9.72
C GLY A 170 -4.15 18.26 9.27
N ALA A 171 -4.69 17.26 9.97
CA ALA A 171 -5.93 16.58 9.58
C ALA A 171 -7.21 17.30 10.05
N GLY A 172 -7.11 18.21 11.02
CA GLY A 172 -8.27 18.96 11.54
C GLY A 172 -9.18 18.14 12.47
N TYR A 173 -8.62 17.17 13.19
CA TYR A 173 -9.32 16.52 14.32
C TYR A 173 -9.68 17.57 15.40
N ARG A 174 -10.84 17.41 16.02
CA ARG A 174 -11.37 18.26 17.09
C ARG A 174 -11.92 17.40 18.21
N ALA A 175 -11.98 17.90 19.44
CA ALA A 175 -12.55 17.15 20.57
C ALA A 175 -14.06 16.90 20.42
N VAL A 176 -14.74 17.84 19.73
CA VAL A 176 -16.19 17.86 19.52
C VAL A 176 -16.46 18.33 18.09
N GLY A 177 -17.44 17.73 17.41
CA GLY A 177 -17.87 18.07 16.05
C GLY A 177 -17.12 17.32 14.95
N ASP A 178 -17.79 17.12 13.82
CA ASP A 178 -17.35 16.24 12.74
C ASP A 178 -16.01 16.68 12.10
N MET A 179 -15.15 15.69 11.85
CA MET A 179 -13.89 15.91 11.14
C MET A 179 -14.15 16.05 9.64
N LYS A 180 -13.34 16.87 8.94
CA LYS A 180 -13.47 17.03 7.49
C LYS A 180 -12.96 15.78 6.75
N PRO A 181 -13.64 15.34 5.67
CA PRO A 181 -13.14 14.27 4.81
C PRO A 181 -11.90 14.74 4.03
N GLU A 182 -11.02 13.80 3.65
CA GLU A 182 -9.77 14.13 2.92
C GLU A 182 -10.05 14.79 1.56
N GLY A 183 -11.13 14.40 0.88
CA GLY A 183 -11.63 15.05 -0.33
C GLY A 183 -10.57 15.22 -1.42
N THR A 184 -10.41 16.46 -1.90
CA THR A 184 -9.51 16.80 -3.02
C THR A 184 -8.03 16.52 -2.75
N LYS A 185 -7.60 16.50 -1.48
CA LYS A 185 -6.22 16.14 -1.08
C LYS A 185 -5.83 14.73 -1.52
N ALA A 186 -6.81 13.82 -1.63
CA ALA A 186 -6.59 12.43 -2.00
C ALA A 186 -6.42 12.19 -3.51
N THR A 187 -6.64 13.19 -4.37
CA THR A 187 -6.70 12.99 -5.84
C THR A 187 -5.43 12.39 -6.44
N LEU A 188 -4.24 12.90 -6.09
CA LEU A 188 -2.97 12.34 -6.58
C LEU A 188 -2.70 10.92 -6.02
N PRO A 189 -2.88 10.64 -4.71
CA PRO A 189 -2.87 9.27 -4.17
C PRO A 189 -3.85 8.30 -4.85
N ILE A 190 -5.08 8.73 -5.15
CA ILE A 190 -6.09 7.93 -5.87
C ILE A 190 -5.55 7.57 -7.26
N VAL A 191 -5.06 8.55 -8.03
CA VAL A 191 -4.53 8.30 -9.39
C VAL A 191 -3.30 7.38 -9.37
N TYR A 192 -2.41 7.51 -8.39
CA TYR A 192 -1.28 6.59 -8.21
C TYR A 192 -1.75 5.14 -7.98
N GLU A 193 -2.68 4.94 -7.04
CA GLU A 193 -3.20 3.61 -6.74
C GLU A 193 -4.02 3.04 -7.91
N CYS A 194 -4.71 3.87 -8.70
CA CYS A 194 -5.35 3.45 -9.95
C CYS A 194 -4.34 3.00 -11.01
N LEU A 195 -3.21 3.70 -11.18
CA LEU A 195 -2.13 3.28 -12.10
C LEU A 195 -1.50 1.95 -11.65
N ARG A 196 -1.32 1.77 -10.33
CA ARG A 196 -0.88 0.50 -9.73
C ARG A 196 -1.86 -0.63 -10.01
N ALA A 197 -3.17 -0.39 -9.84
CA ALA A 197 -4.21 -1.36 -10.17
C ALA A 197 -4.28 -1.68 -11.66
N PHE A 198 -4.10 -0.69 -12.54
CA PHE A 198 -4.01 -0.88 -13.99
C PHE A 198 -2.90 -1.86 -14.36
N ILE A 199 -1.67 -1.62 -13.87
CA ILE A 199 -0.51 -2.47 -14.16
C ILE A 199 -0.74 -3.90 -13.63
N THR A 200 -1.25 -4.06 -12.41
CA THR A 200 -1.59 -5.38 -11.85
C THR A 200 -2.63 -6.13 -12.69
N GLY A 201 -3.70 -5.45 -13.13
CA GLY A 201 -4.76 -6.05 -13.96
C GLY A 201 -4.32 -6.36 -15.39
N ALA A 202 -3.55 -5.46 -16.00
CA ALA A 202 -3.05 -5.59 -17.37
C ALA A 202 -2.00 -6.71 -17.52
N MET A 203 -1.17 -6.95 -16.51
CA MET A 203 -0.10 -7.95 -16.59
C MET A 203 -0.53 -9.38 -16.21
N ARG A 204 -1.37 -9.58 -15.18
CA ARG A 204 -1.58 -10.93 -14.62
C ARG A 204 -2.38 -11.86 -15.54
N ASN A 205 -3.63 -11.50 -15.87
CA ASN A 205 -4.53 -12.38 -16.62
C ASN A 205 -4.37 -12.27 -18.16
N PRO A 206 -4.26 -11.07 -18.77
CA PRO A 206 -4.28 -10.91 -20.24
C PRO A 206 -3.14 -11.62 -20.98
N ILE A 207 -1.93 -11.66 -20.40
CA ILE A 207 -0.75 -12.26 -21.04
C ILE A 207 -0.89 -13.79 -21.08
N GLY A 208 -1.26 -14.42 -19.96
CA GLY A 208 -1.50 -15.87 -19.92
C GLY A 208 -2.59 -16.34 -20.87
N LEU A 209 -3.70 -15.58 -20.95
CA LEU A 209 -4.79 -15.86 -21.89
C LEU A 209 -4.35 -15.71 -23.35
N ALA A 210 -3.53 -14.69 -23.68
CA ALA A 210 -3.02 -14.50 -25.03
C ALA A 210 -2.02 -15.60 -25.45
N THR A 211 -1.14 -16.05 -24.54
CA THR A 211 -0.26 -17.20 -24.82
C THR A 211 -1.06 -18.48 -25.05
N ALA A 212 -2.07 -18.75 -24.21
CA ALA A 212 -2.95 -19.91 -24.38
C ALA A 212 -3.68 -19.90 -25.74
N ALA A 213 -4.25 -18.76 -26.13
CA ALA A 213 -4.93 -18.60 -27.40
C ALA A 213 -3.98 -18.77 -28.61
N ALA A 214 -2.75 -18.26 -28.53
CA ALA A 214 -1.74 -18.44 -29.57
C ALA A 214 -1.26 -19.90 -29.68
N TYR A 215 -1.09 -20.59 -28.55
CA TYR A 215 -0.71 -22.00 -28.51
C TYR A 215 -1.81 -22.90 -29.09
N VAL A 216 -3.06 -22.75 -28.65
CA VAL A 216 -4.21 -23.51 -29.17
C VAL A 216 -4.47 -23.19 -30.65
N GLY A 217 -4.23 -21.95 -31.09
CA GLY A 217 -4.34 -21.56 -32.49
C GLY A 217 -3.23 -22.10 -33.40
N ALA A 218 -2.18 -22.72 -32.85
CA ALA A 218 -1.08 -23.33 -33.60
C ALA A 218 -1.18 -24.87 -33.70
N HIS A 219 -2.16 -25.48 -33.02
CA HIS A 219 -2.34 -26.94 -32.94
C HIS A 219 -3.77 -27.33 -33.36
N ALA A 220 -4.02 -28.63 -33.55
CA ALA A 220 -5.32 -29.13 -34.00
C ALA A 220 -6.38 -28.99 -32.89
N ALA A 221 -7.35 -28.09 -33.09
CA ALA A 221 -8.31 -27.72 -32.07
C ALA A 221 -9.45 -28.75 -31.92
N ASP A 222 -9.48 -29.44 -30.78
CA ASP A 222 -10.69 -29.59 -29.95
C ASP A 222 -10.31 -30.05 -28.53
N GLU A 223 -9.39 -31.00 -28.37
CA GLU A 223 -8.98 -31.49 -27.03
C GLU A 223 -8.07 -30.51 -26.26
N GLU A 224 -7.28 -29.70 -26.97
CA GLU A 224 -6.14 -29.01 -26.34
C GLU A 224 -6.50 -27.70 -25.63
N GLN A 225 -7.70 -27.16 -25.85
CA GLN A 225 -8.12 -25.84 -25.35
C GLN A 225 -8.29 -25.78 -23.80
N LEU A 226 -8.44 -26.94 -23.16
CA LEU A 226 -8.48 -27.11 -21.70
C LEU A 226 -7.42 -28.11 -21.20
N SER A 227 -6.41 -28.45 -22.02
CA SER A 227 -5.39 -29.40 -21.63
C SER A 227 -4.55 -28.89 -20.45
N ALA A 228 -4.00 -29.82 -19.67
CA ALA A 228 -3.09 -29.47 -18.58
C ALA A 228 -1.84 -28.73 -19.10
N ALA A 229 -1.40 -29.00 -20.33
CA ALA A 229 -0.30 -28.28 -20.97
C ALA A 229 -0.67 -26.83 -21.28
N THR A 230 -1.82 -26.58 -21.90
CA THR A 230 -2.32 -25.22 -22.21
C THR A 230 -2.53 -24.39 -20.95
N LEU A 231 -3.14 -24.96 -19.91
CA LEU A 231 -3.38 -24.28 -18.63
C LEU A 231 -2.09 -24.03 -17.85
N ALA A 232 -1.12 -24.96 -17.89
CA ALA A 232 0.22 -24.75 -17.33
C ALA A 232 1.01 -23.68 -18.08
N LEU A 233 0.95 -23.64 -19.42
CA LEU A 233 1.58 -22.60 -20.23
C LEU A 233 0.97 -21.22 -19.95
N ALA A 234 -0.36 -21.14 -19.87
CA ALA A 234 -1.09 -19.92 -19.51
C ALA A 234 -0.70 -19.39 -18.13
N GLY A 235 -0.67 -20.26 -17.12
CA GLY A 235 -0.26 -19.90 -15.76
C GLY A 235 1.23 -19.56 -15.65
N ALA A 236 2.09 -20.23 -16.43
CA ALA A 236 3.51 -19.93 -16.50
C ALA A 236 3.78 -18.52 -17.06
N THR A 237 3.15 -18.13 -18.17
CA THR A 237 3.34 -16.79 -18.74
C THR A 237 2.58 -15.68 -17.99
N ALA A 238 1.43 -15.98 -17.38
CA ALA A 238 0.83 -15.12 -16.35
C ALA A 238 1.80 -14.93 -15.17
N GLY A 239 2.57 -15.97 -14.81
CA GLY A 239 3.60 -15.94 -13.77
C GLY A 239 4.79 -15.06 -14.09
N THR A 240 5.38 -15.16 -15.29
CA THR A 240 6.52 -14.29 -15.69
C THR A 240 6.10 -12.82 -15.77
N ALA A 241 4.88 -12.54 -16.25
CA ALA A 241 4.29 -11.20 -16.23
C ALA A 241 4.00 -10.71 -14.80
N SER A 242 3.42 -11.56 -13.95
CA SER A 242 3.16 -11.28 -12.53
C SER A 242 4.46 -10.94 -11.78
N TYR A 243 5.53 -11.72 -11.97
CA TYR A 243 6.85 -11.44 -11.39
C TYR A 243 7.37 -10.06 -11.83
N THR A 244 7.27 -9.74 -13.12
CA THR A 244 7.71 -8.45 -13.67
C THR A 244 6.90 -7.28 -13.08
N GLY A 245 5.59 -7.45 -12.90
CA GLY A 245 4.73 -6.48 -12.24
C GLY A 245 5.02 -6.34 -10.73
N ASP A 246 4.79 -7.41 -9.97
CA ASP A 246 4.80 -7.42 -8.50
C ASP A 246 6.19 -7.28 -7.88
N THR A 247 7.26 -7.76 -8.54
CA THR A 247 8.63 -7.80 -7.98
C THR A 247 9.53 -6.69 -8.54
N LEU A 248 9.27 -6.20 -9.76
CA LEU A 248 10.09 -5.15 -10.38
C LEU A 248 9.36 -3.81 -10.50
N LEU A 249 8.25 -3.74 -11.25
CA LEU A 249 7.59 -2.48 -11.59
C LEU A 249 6.88 -1.81 -10.41
N ILE A 250 6.04 -2.55 -9.67
CA ILE A 250 5.31 -1.97 -8.53
C ILE A 250 6.27 -1.58 -7.39
N PRO A 251 7.32 -2.36 -7.03
CA PRO A 251 8.33 -1.91 -6.06
C PRO A 251 9.16 -0.72 -6.53
N ALA A 252 9.46 -0.61 -7.83
CA ALA A 252 10.10 0.57 -8.40
C ALA A 252 9.23 1.83 -8.27
N MET A 253 7.94 1.73 -8.65
CA MET A 253 6.95 2.79 -8.45
C MET A 253 6.82 3.16 -6.97
N ASP A 254 6.74 2.19 -6.06
CA ASP A 254 6.60 2.42 -4.62
C ASP A 254 7.84 3.11 -4.02
N ARG A 255 9.04 2.85 -4.54
CA ARG A 255 10.27 3.55 -4.14
C ARG A 255 10.31 4.97 -4.70
N ARG A 256 10.01 5.20 -5.98
CA ARG A 256 9.96 6.56 -6.56
C ARG A 256 8.85 7.42 -5.93
N ALA A 257 7.68 6.85 -5.65
CA ALA A 257 6.59 7.51 -4.94
C ALA A 257 6.96 7.89 -3.49
N ARG A 258 7.70 7.01 -2.78
CA ARG A 258 8.26 7.30 -1.46
C ARG A 258 9.26 8.46 -1.50
N VAL A 259 10.15 8.46 -2.50
CA VAL A 259 11.15 9.52 -2.72
C VAL A 259 10.48 10.87 -2.99
N ALA A 260 9.40 10.90 -3.77
CA ALA A 260 8.56 12.09 -3.97
C ALA A 260 7.72 12.50 -2.75
N ASN A 261 7.74 11.73 -1.65
CA ASN A 261 6.86 11.89 -0.48
C ASN A 261 5.36 11.90 -0.82
N LEU A 262 4.93 11.00 -1.71
CA LEU A 262 3.52 10.81 -2.05
C LEU A 262 2.76 10.21 -0.83
N PRO A 263 1.72 10.89 -0.29
CA PRO A 263 0.91 10.32 0.78
C PRO A 263 0.07 9.14 0.29
N ARG A 264 -0.31 8.23 1.19
CA ARG A 264 -1.21 7.10 0.90
C ARG A 264 -2.26 6.93 1.99
N PHE A 265 -3.41 6.35 1.62
CA PHE A 265 -4.41 5.98 2.61
C PHE A 265 -3.91 4.83 3.50
N GLN A 266 -3.87 5.10 4.81
CA GLN A 266 -3.61 4.12 5.85
C GLN A 266 -4.86 3.99 6.74
N ALA A 267 -5.32 2.76 6.99
CA ALA A 267 -6.40 2.51 7.94
C ALA A 267 -5.95 2.89 9.36
N ILE A 268 -6.81 3.58 10.10
CA ILE A 268 -6.56 3.93 11.50
C ILE A 268 -7.03 2.78 12.39
N ASP A 269 -6.26 2.45 13.45
CA ASP A 269 -6.64 1.41 14.40
C ASP A 269 -8.07 1.67 14.95
N PRO A 270 -9.01 0.72 14.83
CA PRO A 270 -10.34 0.82 15.43
C PRO A 270 -10.36 1.18 16.91
N LYS A 271 -9.27 0.90 17.66
CA LYS A 271 -9.10 1.33 19.06
C LYS A 271 -8.91 2.83 19.25
N ILE A 272 -8.32 3.53 18.29
CA ILE A 272 -8.09 4.99 18.35
C ILE A 272 -9.37 5.75 17.96
N LEU A 273 -10.16 5.14 17.07
CA LEU A 273 -11.52 5.57 16.75
C LEU A 273 -12.44 5.32 17.95
N VAL A 274 -12.70 4.05 18.30
CA VAL A 274 -13.50 3.64 19.47
C VAL A 274 -12.54 3.28 20.61
N PRO A 275 -12.29 4.18 21.58
CA PRO A 275 -11.39 3.92 22.71
C PRO A 275 -11.89 2.81 23.63
N ASP A 276 -10.98 2.26 24.45
CA ASP A 276 -11.38 1.44 25.59
C ASP A 276 -12.19 2.31 26.58
N PRO A 277 -13.24 1.76 27.22
CA PRO A 277 -14.21 2.57 27.95
C PRO A 277 -13.56 3.34 29.11
N PRO A 278 -14.06 4.54 29.43
CA PRO A 278 -13.51 5.36 30.51
C PRO A 278 -13.69 4.66 31.88
N PRO A 279 -12.83 4.98 32.87
CA PRO A 279 -12.97 4.44 34.23
C PRO A 279 -14.25 4.91 34.95
N VAL A 280 -14.89 5.95 34.41
CA VAL A 280 -16.05 6.65 34.96
C VAL A 280 -16.97 7.03 33.80
N ILE A 281 -18.28 6.87 33.93
CA ILE A 281 -19.25 7.30 32.92
C ILE A 281 -19.62 8.76 33.15
N LEU A 282 -19.52 9.56 32.09
CA LEU A 282 -20.10 10.90 32.01
C LEU A 282 -21.55 10.79 31.50
N GLU A 283 -22.50 11.25 32.32
CA GLU A 283 -23.88 11.48 31.93
C GLU A 283 -24.11 12.98 31.78
N VAL A 284 -24.60 13.42 30.62
CA VAL A 284 -25.08 14.79 30.40
C VAL A 284 -26.60 14.76 30.42
N THR A 285 -27.20 15.41 31.43
CA THR A 285 -28.65 15.46 31.65
C THR A 285 -29.16 16.89 31.53
N ALA A 286 -30.48 17.08 31.44
CA ALA A 286 -31.09 18.42 31.47
C ALA A 286 -30.78 19.20 32.77
N GLY A 287 -30.42 18.52 33.87
CA GLY A 287 -29.96 19.12 35.12
C GLY A 287 -28.46 19.41 35.17
N GLY A 288 -27.68 19.05 34.14
CA GLY A 288 -26.23 19.21 34.11
C GLY A 288 -25.45 17.90 33.94
N LYS A 289 -24.12 17.98 34.07
CA LYS A 289 -23.20 16.83 34.04
C LYS A 289 -23.22 16.06 35.36
N ARG A 290 -23.08 14.74 35.28
CA ARG A 290 -22.86 13.82 36.41
C ARG A 290 -21.87 12.74 36.01
N PHE A 291 -21.01 12.34 36.94
CA PHE A 291 -20.10 11.22 36.79
C PHE A 291 -20.55 10.03 37.66
N ARG A 292 -20.52 8.82 37.12
CA ARG A 292 -20.85 7.56 37.84
C ARG A 292 -19.76 6.51 37.71
N ARG A 293 -19.56 5.71 38.76
CA ARG A 293 -18.69 4.53 38.71
C ARG A 293 -19.37 3.38 37.95
N LEU A 294 -18.57 2.51 37.33
CA LEU A 294 -19.06 1.40 36.52
C LEU A 294 -19.80 0.36 37.37
N GLY A 295 -20.97 -0.09 36.91
CA GLY A 295 -21.84 -1.02 37.65
C GLY A 295 -22.59 -0.43 38.86
N GLU A 296 -22.46 0.87 39.14
CA GLU A 296 -23.11 1.52 40.28
C GLU A 296 -24.51 2.03 39.89
N ASN A 297 -25.53 1.78 40.72
CA ASN A 297 -26.87 2.40 40.58
C ASN A 297 -27.44 2.31 39.14
N SER A 298 -27.50 1.08 38.63
CA SER A 298 -27.88 0.68 37.26
C SER A 298 -27.08 1.31 36.11
N ALA A 299 -25.89 1.86 36.37
CA ALA A 299 -24.92 2.16 35.32
C ALA A 299 -24.37 0.84 34.73
N PRO A 300 -24.08 0.78 33.41
CA PRO A 300 -23.60 -0.45 32.76
C PRO A 300 -22.25 -0.91 33.32
N THR A 301 -22.02 -2.22 33.27
CA THR A 301 -20.76 -2.79 33.77
C THR A 301 -19.60 -2.59 32.79
N LEU A 302 -18.37 -2.67 33.31
CA LEU A 302 -17.15 -2.66 32.49
C LEU A 302 -17.12 -3.79 31.44
N ALA A 303 -17.81 -4.91 31.69
CA ALA A 303 -17.94 -6.01 30.75
C ALA A 303 -18.89 -5.66 29.59
N GLU A 304 -20.07 -5.10 29.87
CA GLU A 304 -21.02 -4.63 28.84
C GLU A 304 -20.41 -3.54 27.96
N LEU A 305 -19.73 -2.55 28.56
CA LEU A 305 -19.07 -1.50 27.80
C LEU A 305 -17.95 -2.08 26.91
N LYS A 306 -17.17 -3.05 27.39
CA LYS A 306 -16.17 -3.74 26.57
C LYS A 306 -16.83 -4.48 25.40
N ALA A 307 -17.93 -5.22 25.61
CA ALA A 307 -18.67 -5.86 24.53
C ALA A 307 -19.16 -4.85 23.47
N GLN A 308 -19.81 -3.76 23.90
CA GLN A 308 -20.26 -2.69 22.99
C GLN A 308 -19.10 -2.03 22.21
N THR A 309 -17.92 -1.84 22.84
CA THR A 309 -16.75 -1.34 22.11
C THR A 309 -16.18 -2.36 21.13
N TYR A 310 -16.23 -3.66 21.44
CA TYR A 310 -15.81 -4.73 20.55
C TYR A 310 -16.69 -4.78 19.29
N ASP A 311 -18.03 -4.79 19.44
CA ASP A 311 -18.95 -4.83 18.30
C ASP A 311 -18.81 -3.60 17.39
N ARG A 312 -18.64 -2.41 17.99
CA ARG A 312 -18.37 -1.17 17.24
C ARG A 312 -17.03 -1.23 16.49
N ARG A 313 -15.97 -1.77 17.12
CA ARG A 313 -14.66 -2.01 16.47
C ARG A 313 -14.73 -3.05 15.37
N LEU A 314 -15.55 -4.09 15.51
CA LEU A 314 -15.77 -5.11 14.49
C LEU A 314 -16.44 -4.51 13.24
N GLY A 315 -17.50 -3.71 13.42
CA GLY A 315 -18.16 -3.00 12.31
C GLY A 315 -17.23 -2.00 11.60
N ILE A 316 -16.36 -1.29 12.35
CA ILE A 316 -15.31 -0.45 11.78
C ILE A 316 -14.31 -1.28 10.97
N THR A 317 -13.82 -2.40 11.53
CA THR A 317 -12.86 -3.31 10.87
C THR A 317 -13.43 -3.87 9.57
N GLN A 318 -14.69 -4.31 9.57
CA GLN A 318 -15.38 -4.81 8.38
C GLN A 318 -15.49 -3.72 7.30
N ARG A 319 -15.86 -2.50 7.69
CA ARG A 319 -15.98 -1.35 6.77
C ARG A 319 -14.63 -0.89 6.21
N GLN A 320 -13.57 -0.95 7.00
CA GLN A 320 -12.19 -0.74 6.54
C GLN A 320 -11.77 -1.85 5.58
N ALA A 321 -11.98 -3.12 5.91
CA ALA A 321 -11.65 -4.25 5.04
C ALA A 321 -12.35 -4.16 3.68
N THR A 322 -13.62 -3.75 3.62
CA THR A 322 -14.31 -3.43 2.37
C THR A 322 -13.57 -2.34 1.59
N LEU A 323 -13.26 -1.19 2.19
CA LEU A 323 -12.54 -0.11 1.49
C LEU A 323 -11.07 -0.43 1.16
N GLU A 324 -10.47 -1.45 1.79
CA GLU A 324 -9.10 -1.94 1.50
C GLU A 324 -9.03 -3.03 0.43
N ASP A 325 -10.15 -3.42 -0.18
CA ASP A 325 -10.28 -4.56 -1.09
C ASP A 325 -9.97 -5.93 -0.44
N ARG A 326 -10.42 -6.09 0.81
CA ARG A 326 -10.20 -7.29 1.65
C ARG A 326 -11.49 -8.03 2.03
N SER A 327 -12.67 -7.52 1.68
CA SER A 327 -13.96 -8.19 1.97
C SER A 327 -14.50 -8.94 0.75
N LEU A 328 -15.36 -9.93 1.01
CA LEU A 328 -16.01 -10.71 -0.06
C LEU A 328 -16.88 -9.83 -0.97
N ASP A 329 -17.49 -8.78 -0.42
CA ASP A 329 -18.36 -7.86 -1.16
C ASP A 329 -17.60 -7.07 -2.23
N THR A 330 -16.34 -6.67 -1.98
CA THR A 330 -15.51 -5.98 -2.99
C THR A 330 -14.82 -6.93 -3.94
N LEU A 331 -14.50 -8.15 -3.49
CA LEU A 331 -14.04 -9.22 -4.38
C LEU A 331 -15.11 -9.58 -5.44
N LEU A 332 -16.40 -9.35 -5.16
CA LEU A 332 -17.51 -9.48 -6.14
C LEU A 332 -17.68 -8.25 -7.07
N LEU A 333 -17.29 -7.05 -6.62
CA LEU A 333 -17.39 -5.81 -7.40
C LEU A 333 -16.57 -5.90 -8.70
N LYS A 334 -15.32 -6.36 -8.60
CA LYS A 334 -14.40 -6.41 -9.75
C LYS A 334 -14.89 -7.35 -10.87
N PRO A 335 -15.29 -8.62 -10.61
CA PRO A 335 -15.98 -9.47 -11.58
C PRO A 335 -17.15 -8.82 -12.34
N ALA A 336 -17.97 -8.00 -11.66
CA ALA A 336 -19.07 -7.29 -12.31
C ALA A 336 -18.57 -6.21 -13.27
N ILE A 337 -17.53 -5.46 -12.88
CA ILE A 337 -16.87 -4.46 -13.73
C ILE A 337 -16.17 -5.13 -14.93
N ASP A 338 -15.34 -6.16 -14.69
CA ASP A 338 -14.66 -6.95 -15.74
C ASP A 338 -15.66 -7.56 -16.73
N GLY A 339 -16.83 -8.01 -16.24
CA GLY A 339 -17.94 -8.49 -17.07
C GLY A 339 -18.50 -7.40 -18.00
N GLY A 340 -18.69 -6.19 -17.49
CA GLY A 340 -19.11 -5.03 -18.28
C GLY A 340 -18.08 -4.63 -19.35
N PHE A 341 -16.81 -4.50 -18.98
CA PHE A 341 -15.72 -4.18 -19.92
C PHE A 341 -15.54 -5.27 -20.99
N ASN A 342 -15.65 -6.56 -20.63
CA ASN A 342 -15.59 -7.64 -21.61
C ASN A 342 -16.84 -7.69 -22.51
N GLY A 343 -18.03 -7.36 -22.00
CA GLY A 343 -19.23 -7.17 -22.82
C GLY A 343 -19.03 -6.10 -23.90
N ALA A 344 -18.58 -4.91 -23.49
CA ALA A 344 -18.29 -3.79 -24.40
C ALA A 344 -17.19 -4.13 -25.42
N ARG A 345 -16.12 -4.81 -24.99
CA ARG A 345 -15.05 -5.30 -25.88
C ARG A 345 -15.61 -6.20 -26.98
N ARG A 346 -16.51 -7.12 -26.63
CA ARG A 346 -17.11 -8.09 -27.56
C ARG A 346 -18.17 -7.48 -28.49
N SER A 347 -18.85 -6.41 -28.09
CA SER A 347 -19.75 -5.67 -29.00
C SER A 347 -19.00 -4.79 -30.00
N GLY A 348 -17.82 -4.26 -29.63
CA GLY A 348 -16.98 -3.46 -30.52
C GLY A 348 -16.06 -4.26 -31.44
N SER A 349 -15.70 -5.51 -31.09
CA SER A 349 -14.77 -6.32 -31.88
C SER A 349 -15.48 -7.14 -32.97
N ALA A 350 -15.33 -6.74 -34.24
CA ALA A 350 -15.65 -7.60 -35.37
C ALA A 350 -14.78 -8.88 -35.35
N ARG A 351 -15.40 -10.06 -35.53
CA ARG A 351 -14.70 -11.35 -35.54
C ARG A 351 -13.61 -11.35 -36.64
N GLY A 352 -12.37 -11.68 -36.26
CA GLY A 352 -11.25 -11.90 -37.18
C GLY A 352 -10.38 -10.68 -37.52
N LEU A 353 -10.80 -9.45 -37.24
CA LEU A 353 -10.08 -8.23 -37.68
C LEU A 353 -8.96 -7.73 -36.75
N LEU A 354 -8.66 -8.43 -35.66
CA LEU A 354 -7.66 -8.02 -34.65
C LEU A 354 -6.53 -9.04 -34.55
N THR A 355 -5.29 -8.57 -34.75
CA THR A 355 -4.07 -9.37 -34.55
C THR A 355 -3.97 -9.88 -33.11
N PRO A 356 -3.22 -10.97 -32.83
CA PRO A 356 -3.00 -11.45 -31.46
C PRO A 356 -2.47 -10.37 -30.50
N ALA A 357 -1.59 -9.49 -30.98
CA ALA A 357 -1.11 -8.33 -30.23
C ALA A 357 -2.22 -7.30 -29.92
N GLY A 358 -3.12 -7.03 -30.88
CA GLY A 358 -4.30 -6.18 -30.66
C GLY A 358 -5.30 -6.80 -29.68
N GLN A 359 -5.49 -8.12 -29.71
CA GLN A 359 -6.35 -8.84 -28.76
C GLN A 359 -5.75 -8.85 -27.35
N LEU A 360 -4.43 -9.02 -27.22
CA LEU A 360 -3.70 -8.86 -25.95
C LEU A 360 -3.85 -7.43 -25.43
N GLY A 361 -3.60 -6.42 -26.27
CA GLY A 361 -3.71 -5.00 -25.91
C GLY A 361 -5.10 -4.61 -25.42
N LEU A 362 -6.16 -5.01 -26.14
CA LEU A 362 -7.54 -4.76 -25.70
C LEU A 362 -7.92 -5.53 -24.43
N SER A 363 -7.35 -6.71 -24.19
CA SER A 363 -7.56 -7.47 -22.95
C SER A 363 -6.83 -6.83 -21.77
N ALA A 364 -5.62 -6.31 -21.99
CA ALA A 364 -4.85 -5.52 -21.04
C ALA A 364 -5.55 -4.20 -20.67
N LEU A 365 -6.11 -3.49 -21.66
CA LEU A 365 -6.93 -2.30 -21.43
C LEU A 365 -8.24 -2.61 -20.70
N ALA A 366 -8.89 -3.75 -20.99
CA ALA A 366 -10.12 -4.15 -20.32
C ALA A 366 -9.89 -4.48 -18.82
N SER A 367 -8.98 -5.41 -18.50
CA SER A 367 -8.75 -5.81 -17.09
C SER A 367 -7.92 -4.79 -16.31
N GLY A 368 -7.04 -4.02 -16.97
CA GLY A 368 -6.41 -2.84 -16.36
C GLY A 368 -7.42 -1.73 -16.09
N GLY A 369 -8.34 -1.45 -17.03
CA GLY A 369 -9.42 -0.47 -16.89
C GLY A 369 -10.43 -0.85 -15.81
N ALA A 370 -10.80 -2.12 -15.71
CA ALA A 370 -11.61 -2.63 -14.61
C ALA A 370 -10.93 -2.42 -13.25
N GLY A 371 -9.62 -2.67 -13.18
CA GLY A 371 -8.78 -2.36 -12.01
C GLY A 371 -8.77 -0.86 -11.66
N ILE A 372 -8.68 0.03 -12.65
CA ILE A 372 -8.82 1.48 -12.43
C ILE A 372 -10.18 1.81 -11.83
N VAL A 373 -11.28 1.33 -12.42
CA VAL A 373 -12.65 1.68 -11.96
C VAL A 373 -12.93 1.15 -10.55
N GLN A 374 -12.56 -0.10 -10.26
CA GLN A 374 -12.66 -0.69 -8.92
C GLN A 374 -11.86 0.14 -7.91
N LYS A 375 -10.58 0.42 -8.21
CA LYS A 375 -9.69 1.12 -7.28
C LYS A 375 -10.06 2.59 -7.10
N ALA A 376 -10.48 3.26 -8.16
CA ALA A 376 -11.01 4.63 -8.11
C ALA A 376 -12.24 4.70 -7.19
N LEU A 377 -13.17 3.75 -7.30
CA LEU A 377 -14.36 3.71 -6.44
C LEU A 377 -13.98 3.48 -4.96
N LEU A 378 -13.04 2.58 -4.66
CA LEU A 378 -12.61 2.27 -3.30
C LEU A 378 -11.82 3.42 -2.66
N GLU A 379 -10.79 3.96 -3.34
CA GLU A 379 -9.95 5.04 -2.81
C GLU A 379 -10.71 6.39 -2.75
N THR A 380 -11.60 6.69 -3.71
CA THR A 380 -12.56 7.81 -3.59
C THR A 380 -13.56 7.54 -2.47
N GLY A 381 -13.95 6.28 -2.27
CA GLY A 381 -14.76 5.84 -1.14
C GLY A 381 -14.15 6.20 0.21
N LYS A 382 -12.82 6.07 0.36
CA LYS A 382 -12.08 6.54 1.56
C LYS A 382 -12.05 8.07 1.67
N ALA A 383 -11.97 8.78 0.55
CA ALA A 383 -11.92 10.24 0.51
C ALA A 383 -13.26 10.94 0.84
N VAL A 384 -14.40 10.23 0.84
CA VAL A 384 -15.75 10.80 0.90
C VAL A 384 -16.49 10.50 2.21
N ALA A 385 -17.09 11.52 2.81
CA ALA A 385 -17.76 11.47 4.12
C ALA A 385 -18.88 10.43 4.27
N ARG A 386 -19.55 10.00 3.19
CA ARG A 386 -20.61 8.97 3.26
C ARG A 386 -20.04 7.57 3.52
N THR A 387 -18.84 7.29 3.03
CA THR A 387 -18.24 5.96 2.93
C THR A 387 -16.98 5.83 3.79
N GLY A 388 -16.05 6.77 3.70
CA GLY A 388 -14.76 6.79 4.40
C GLY A 388 -14.80 7.37 5.81
N GLN A 389 -15.97 7.81 6.29
CA GLN A 389 -16.18 8.19 7.70
C GLN A 389 -17.22 7.30 8.38
N MET A 390 -17.17 7.24 9.71
CA MET A 390 -18.17 6.57 10.54
C MET A 390 -18.52 7.43 11.75
N SER A 391 -19.77 7.32 12.24
CA SER A 391 -20.17 7.88 13.53
C SER A 391 -19.55 7.06 14.65
N VAL A 392 -18.90 7.76 15.59
CA VAL A 392 -18.11 7.19 16.67
C VAL A 392 -18.42 8.00 17.94
N PRO A 393 -18.43 7.42 19.15
CA PRO A 393 -18.50 8.19 20.39
C PRO A 393 -17.42 9.27 20.47
N ASP A 394 -17.84 10.49 20.79
CA ASP A 394 -16.91 11.56 21.14
C ASP A 394 -16.40 11.41 22.59
N LEU A 395 -15.58 12.35 23.04
CA LEU A 395 -14.96 12.34 24.37
C LEU A 395 -15.78 13.11 25.43
N LEU A 396 -17.07 13.36 25.17
CA LEU A 396 -18.03 14.00 26.09
C LEU A 396 -19.38 13.25 26.19
N GLY A 397 -19.54 12.11 25.51
CA GLY A 397 -20.74 11.24 25.56
C GLY A 397 -21.69 11.38 24.37
N GLY A 398 -21.38 12.23 23.39
CA GLY A 398 -22.15 12.41 22.16
C GLY A 398 -21.67 11.51 21.01
N GLN A 399 -21.74 12.04 19.78
CA GLN A 399 -21.33 11.37 18.55
C GLN A 399 -20.54 12.32 17.64
N GLN A 400 -19.51 11.79 16.99
CA GLN A 400 -18.63 12.50 16.08
C GLN A 400 -18.32 11.63 14.86
N ARG A 401 -18.33 12.22 13.66
CA ARG A 401 -17.84 11.57 12.44
C ARG A 401 -16.33 11.70 12.33
N LEU A 402 -15.65 10.56 12.23
CA LEU A 402 -14.20 10.47 12.06
C LEU A 402 -13.86 9.74 10.76
N ASN A 403 -12.76 10.14 10.10
CA ASN A 403 -12.21 9.43 8.94
C ASN A 403 -11.71 8.05 9.40
N LEU A 404 -12.02 7.00 8.64
CA LEU A 404 -11.56 5.62 8.87
C LEU A 404 -10.12 5.40 8.35
N PHE A 405 -9.64 6.32 7.52
CA PHE A 405 -8.33 6.33 6.91
C PHE A 405 -7.70 7.72 7.03
N VAL A 406 -6.38 7.77 7.12
CA VAL A 406 -5.57 9.01 7.07
C VAL A 406 -4.69 8.98 5.81
N LEU A 407 -4.40 10.15 5.23
CA LEU A 407 -3.36 10.30 4.22
C LEU A 407 -1.98 10.35 4.91
N ALA A 408 -1.38 9.17 5.13
CA ALA A 408 -0.07 9.02 5.75
C ALA A 408 1.05 9.41 4.78
N LEU A 409 1.93 10.32 5.22
CA LEU A 409 3.15 10.70 4.49
C LEU A 409 4.31 9.74 4.84
N PRO A 410 5.09 9.26 3.85
CA PRO A 410 6.31 8.50 4.10
C PRO A 410 7.38 9.26 4.92
N ASP A 411 7.52 10.56 4.70
CA ASP A 411 8.37 11.47 5.48
C ASP A 411 7.53 12.63 6.04
N LYS A 412 7.36 12.64 7.37
CA LYS A 412 6.58 13.63 8.11
C LYS A 412 7.27 15.01 8.21
N THR A 413 8.55 15.11 7.84
CA THR A 413 9.31 16.38 7.87
C THR A 413 9.18 17.19 6.58
N ARG A 414 8.84 16.54 5.46
CA ARG A 414 8.73 17.16 4.13
C ARG A 414 7.28 17.51 3.77
N ARG A 415 7.10 18.38 2.76
CA ARG A 415 5.78 18.58 2.14
C ARG A 415 5.29 17.29 1.46
N PRO A 416 3.99 16.99 1.44
CA PRO A 416 3.44 15.92 0.60
C PRO A 416 3.56 16.28 -0.88
N ALA A 417 3.69 15.29 -1.76
CA ALA A 417 3.62 15.48 -3.20
C ALA A 417 2.28 16.11 -3.66
N GLN A 418 2.34 17.01 -4.63
CA GLN A 418 1.18 17.70 -5.21
C GLN A 418 1.14 17.61 -6.75
N TRP A 419 -0.01 17.95 -7.33
CA TRP A 419 -0.17 18.04 -8.80
C TRP A 419 0.73 19.10 -9.46
N SER A 420 1.20 20.09 -8.70
CA SER A 420 2.21 21.05 -9.13
C SER A 420 3.60 20.40 -9.30
N ASP A 421 3.97 19.47 -8.44
CA ASP A 421 5.18 18.65 -8.61
C ASP A 421 5.03 17.71 -9.84
N ALA A 422 3.81 17.22 -10.08
CA ALA A 422 3.48 16.27 -11.14
C ALA A 422 3.73 16.78 -12.58
N VAL A 423 3.92 18.09 -12.80
CA VAL A 423 4.29 18.64 -14.12
C VAL A 423 5.62 18.06 -14.63
N HIS A 424 6.53 17.68 -13.73
CA HIS A 424 7.82 17.07 -14.08
C HIS A 424 7.74 15.56 -14.36
N PHE A 425 6.62 14.91 -14.03
CA PHE A 425 6.52 13.45 -14.03
C PHE A 425 6.48 12.79 -15.43
N PRO A 426 5.72 13.29 -16.45
CA PRO A 426 5.34 12.46 -17.59
C PRO A 426 6.49 11.80 -18.38
N PRO A 427 7.66 12.43 -18.61
CA PRO A 427 8.82 11.73 -19.15
C PRO A 427 9.78 11.23 -18.06
N ARG A 428 10.11 12.04 -17.04
CA ARG A 428 11.18 11.73 -16.08
C ARG A 428 10.78 10.64 -15.10
N TYR A 429 9.59 10.72 -14.49
CA TYR A 429 9.16 9.76 -13.48
C TYR A 429 8.97 8.34 -14.05
N LEU A 430 8.47 8.21 -15.29
CA LEU A 430 8.40 6.91 -15.98
C LEU A 430 9.79 6.34 -16.29
N LEU A 431 10.73 7.19 -16.73
CA LEU A 431 12.12 6.80 -16.97
C LEU A 431 12.84 6.44 -15.66
N GLU A 432 12.53 7.12 -14.56
CA GLU A 432 13.03 6.82 -13.22
C GLU A 432 12.50 5.49 -12.68
N ILE A 433 11.21 5.19 -12.87
CA ILE A 433 10.63 3.88 -12.58
C ILE A 433 11.33 2.81 -13.42
N GLY A 434 11.58 3.05 -14.71
CA GLY A 434 12.32 2.14 -15.58
C GLY A 434 13.75 1.86 -15.10
N LYS A 435 14.50 2.90 -14.75
CA LYS A 435 15.84 2.78 -14.14
C LYS A 435 15.80 1.99 -12.82
N GLU A 436 14.84 2.30 -11.95
CA GLU A 436 14.71 1.67 -10.64
C GLU A 436 14.28 0.18 -10.76
N ALA A 437 13.41 -0.16 -11.71
CA ALA A 437 13.00 -1.54 -12.01
C ALA A 437 14.14 -2.35 -12.63
N LEU A 438 14.95 -1.74 -13.52
CA LEU A 438 16.15 -2.37 -14.07
C LEU A 438 17.21 -2.60 -12.99
N ALA A 439 17.38 -1.67 -12.05
CA ALA A 439 18.28 -1.83 -10.90
C ALA A 439 17.82 -2.95 -9.96
N LEU A 440 16.50 -3.13 -9.74
CA LEU A 440 15.93 -4.26 -9.02
C LEU A 440 16.18 -5.59 -9.77
N ALA A 441 15.93 -5.62 -11.08
CA ALA A 441 16.17 -6.80 -11.91
C ALA A 441 17.65 -7.24 -11.88
N ARG A 442 18.59 -6.28 -11.87
CA ARG A 442 20.03 -6.57 -11.73
C ARG A 442 20.36 -7.29 -10.42
N GLN A 443 19.62 -7.05 -9.32
CA GLN A 443 19.79 -7.80 -8.05
C GLN A 443 19.39 -9.27 -8.13
N GLY A 444 18.80 -9.71 -9.25
CA GLY A 444 18.64 -11.14 -9.53
C GLY A 444 19.94 -11.83 -9.93
N PHE A 445 20.95 -11.08 -10.36
CA PHE A 445 22.15 -11.60 -11.03
C PHE A 445 23.48 -11.20 -10.36
N THR A 446 23.45 -10.49 -9.23
CA THR A 446 24.66 -10.03 -8.51
C THR A 446 25.46 -11.15 -7.82
N SER A 447 24.90 -12.35 -7.66
CA SER A 447 25.61 -13.52 -7.09
C SER A 447 24.87 -14.83 -7.41
N ALA A 448 25.54 -15.98 -7.26
CA ALA A 448 24.91 -17.29 -7.45
C ALA A 448 23.68 -17.50 -6.52
N ASN A 449 23.78 -17.08 -5.25
CA ASN A 449 22.63 -17.12 -4.32
C ASN A 449 21.51 -16.14 -4.76
N ALA A 450 21.86 -14.99 -5.34
CA ALA A 450 20.87 -14.08 -5.92
C ALA A 450 20.11 -14.70 -7.11
N VAL A 451 20.82 -15.43 -7.99
CA VAL A 451 20.22 -16.17 -9.11
C VAL A 451 19.32 -17.29 -8.59
N VAL A 452 19.78 -18.13 -7.65
CA VAL A 452 18.98 -19.23 -7.09
C VAL A 452 17.73 -18.71 -6.38
N THR A 453 17.83 -17.65 -5.58
CA THR A 453 16.66 -17.04 -4.91
C THR A 453 15.68 -16.43 -5.91
N THR A 454 16.17 -15.80 -6.99
CA THR A 454 15.33 -15.21 -8.04
C THR A 454 14.66 -16.25 -8.92
N ALA A 455 15.38 -17.30 -9.31
CA ALA A 455 14.82 -18.44 -10.04
C ALA A 455 13.77 -19.18 -9.20
N ARG A 456 14.01 -19.38 -7.89
CA ARG A 456 13.01 -19.94 -6.96
C ARG A 456 11.79 -19.04 -6.84
N ASP A 457 11.96 -17.72 -6.79
CA ASP A 457 10.85 -16.77 -6.73
C ASP A 457 10.00 -16.81 -8.00
N LEU A 458 10.64 -16.68 -9.16
CA LEU A 458 9.99 -16.74 -10.47
C LEU A 458 9.26 -18.07 -10.66
N LEU A 459 9.95 -19.21 -10.50
CA LEU A 459 9.40 -20.53 -10.78
C LEU A 459 8.37 -20.96 -9.72
N ALA A 460 8.69 -20.86 -8.43
CA ALA A 460 7.86 -21.45 -7.36
C ALA A 460 6.89 -20.46 -6.72
N ARG A 461 7.22 -19.16 -6.58
CA ARG A 461 6.29 -18.15 -6.04
C ARG A 461 5.37 -17.60 -7.13
N HIS A 462 5.86 -17.30 -8.33
CA HIS A 462 5.05 -16.67 -9.39
C HIS A 462 4.46 -17.66 -10.40
N MET A 463 5.27 -18.44 -11.11
CA MET A 463 4.80 -19.34 -12.17
C MET A 463 3.92 -20.47 -11.61
N LEU A 464 4.43 -21.29 -10.68
CA LEU A 464 3.65 -22.38 -10.07
C LEU A 464 2.36 -21.87 -9.40
N SER A 465 2.41 -20.74 -8.70
CA SER A 465 1.20 -20.14 -8.11
C SER A 465 0.19 -19.71 -9.17
N ASN A 466 0.61 -19.04 -10.26
CA ASN A 466 -0.32 -18.66 -11.33
C ASN A 466 -0.86 -19.88 -12.10
N VAL A 467 -0.08 -20.96 -12.24
CA VAL A 467 -0.57 -22.26 -12.75
C VAL A 467 -1.68 -22.81 -11.85
N LEU A 468 -1.45 -22.91 -10.53
CA LEU A 468 -2.46 -23.38 -9.58
C LEU A 468 -3.72 -22.49 -9.56
N VAL A 469 -3.54 -21.17 -9.60
CA VAL A 469 -4.62 -20.18 -9.68
C VAL A 469 -5.43 -20.34 -10.97
N THR A 470 -4.77 -20.48 -12.13
CA THR A 470 -5.44 -20.70 -13.43
C THR A 470 -6.22 -22.01 -13.44
N PHE A 471 -5.63 -23.13 -13.03
CA PHE A 471 -6.34 -24.42 -12.95
C PHE A 471 -7.59 -24.32 -12.06
N ALA A 472 -7.45 -23.81 -10.85
CA ALA A 472 -8.55 -23.73 -9.89
C ALA A 472 -9.63 -22.72 -10.30
N SER A 473 -9.25 -21.55 -10.84
CA SER A 473 -10.23 -20.56 -11.31
C SER A 473 -10.97 -21.03 -12.54
N VAL A 474 -10.28 -21.68 -13.50
CA VAL A 474 -10.91 -22.26 -14.69
C VAL A 474 -11.88 -23.37 -14.29
N GLY A 475 -11.47 -24.30 -13.44
CA GLY A 475 -12.32 -25.38 -12.94
C GLY A 475 -13.57 -24.87 -12.22
N ALA A 476 -13.43 -23.93 -11.27
CA ALA A 476 -14.55 -23.33 -10.55
C ALA A 476 -15.52 -22.60 -11.51
N GLY A 477 -15.00 -21.85 -12.47
CA GLY A 477 -15.79 -21.16 -13.49
C GLY A 477 -16.61 -22.10 -14.36
N HIS A 478 -16.02 -23.22 -14.82
CA HIS A 478 -16.74 -24.22 -15.61
C HIS A 478 -17.80 -24.96 -14.78
N MET A 479 -17.46 -25.40 -13.56
CA MET A 479 -18.42 -26.09 -12.67
C MET A 479 -19.64 -25.24 -12.32
N ILE A 480 -19.44 -23.98 -11.92
CA ILE A 480 -20.55 -23.13 -11.45
C ILE A 480 -21.35 -22.55 -12.62
N ALA A 481 -20.75 -22.37 -13.81
CA ALA A 481 -21.50 -22.02 -15.02
C ALA A 481 -22.24 -23.21 -15.66
N SER A 482 -21.90 -24.47 -15.30
CA SER A 482 -22.49 -25.66 -15.92
C SER A 482 -24.03 -25.72 -15.91
N PRO A 483 -24.79 -25.29 -14.88
CA PRO A 483 -26.25 -25.34 -14.91
C PRO A 483 -26.84 -24.44 -16.01
N LEU A 484 -26.15 -23.33 -16.35
CA LEU A 484 -26.52 -22.42 -17.43
C LEU A 484 -26.23 -22.99 -18.83
N ARG A 485 -25.53 -24.14 -18.91
CA ARG A 485 -25.29 -24.94 -20.12
C ARG A 485 -26.01 -26.30 -20.08
N GLY A 486 -27.08 -26.42 -19.30
CA GLY A 486 -27.80 -27.70 -19.15
C GLY A 486 -26.96 -28.79 -18.47
N TRP A 487 -26.14 -28.40 -17.51
CA TRP A 487 -25.16 -29.23 -16.79
C TRP A 487 -23.92 -29.67 -17.60
N SER A 488 -23.73 -29.15 -18.82
CA SER A 488 -22.43 -29.27 -19.50
C SER A 488 -21.37 -28.43 -18.79
N ASN A 489 -20.29 -29.07 -18.34
CA ASN A 489 -19.10 -28.35 -17.88
C ASN A 489 -18.37 -27.65 -19.04
N LEU A 490 -18.47 -28.15 -20.27
CA LEU A 490 -17.81 -27.60 -21.46
C LEU A 490 -18.69 -26.57 -22.20
N PRO A 491 -18.10 -25.63 -22.96
CA PRO A 491 -18.84 -24.78 -23.88
C PRO A 491 -19.65 -25.61 -24.86
N VAL A 492 -20.86 -25.17 -25.19
CA VAL A 492 -21.73 -25.87 -26.16
C VAL A 492 -21.34 -25.47 -27.58
N ALA A 493 -21.43 -26.39 -28.55
CA ALA A 493 -21.16 -26.09 -29.95
C ALA A 493 -21.98 -24.88 -30.44
N GLY A 494 -21.29 -23.88 -31.02
CA GLY A 494 -21.92 -22.62 -31.45
C GLY A 494 -22.25 -21.62 -30.33
N GLU A 495 -21.83 -21.85 -29.08
CA GLU A 495 -22.10 -20.94 -27.96
C GLU A 495 -21.63 -19.50 -28.26
N LEU A 496 -22.56 -18.55 -28.15
CA LEU A 496 -22.27 -17.13 -28.32
C LEU A 496 -21.28 -16.67 -27.23
N ILE A 497 -20.26 -15.91 -27.63
CA ILE A 497 -19.25 -15.36 -26.71
C ILE A 497 -19.90 -14.43 -25.66
N ASN A 498 -21.10 -13.92 -25.92
CA ASN A 498 -21.95 -13.14 -25.01
C ASN A 498 -23.02 -13.95 -24.27
N SER A 499 -22.94 -15.29 -24.21
CA SER A 499 -23.91 -16.10 -23.47
C SER A 499 -23.89 -15.78 -21.97
N LYS A 500 -25.04 -15.98 -21.29
CA LYS A 500 -25.12 -15.85 -19.83
C LYS A 500 -24.13 -16.78 -19.13
N ALA A 501 -23.93 -18.01 -19.63
CA ALA A 501 -22.99 -18.97 -19.08
C ALA A 501 -21.53 -18.51 -19.22
N VAL A 502 -21.13 -17.96 -20.37
CA VAL A 502 -19.77 -17.44 -20.61
C VAL A 502 -19.49 -16.20 -19.75
N VAL A 503 -20.47 -15.30 -19.58
CA VAL A 503 -20.31 -14.13 -18.70
C VAL A 503 -20.19 -14.55 -17.23
N VAL A 504 -21.04 -15.46 -16.75
CA VAL A 504 -20.99 -15.99 -15.38
C VAL A 504 -19.68 -16.77 -15.14
N GLN A 505 -19.27 -17.61 -16.09
CA GLN A 505 -17.99 -18.32 -16.03
C GLN A 505 -16.82 -17.35 -15.85
N GLN A 506 -16.75 -16.27 -16.64
CA GLN A 506 -15.64 -15.32 -16.54
C GLN A 506 -15.65 -14.51 -15.26
N ALA A 507 -16.82 -14.08 -14.78
CA ALA A 507 -16.93 -13.41 -13.48
C ALA A 507 -16.39 -14.30 -12.34
N ILE A 508 -16.73 -15.59 -12.38
CA ILE A 508 -16.29 -16.59 -11.38
C ILE A 508 -14.79 -16.91 -11.54
N GLN A 509 -14.28 -17.03 -12.77
CA GLN A 509 -12.84 -17.15 -13.04
C GLN A 509 -12.06 -15.98 -12.44
N THR A 510 -12.51 -14.73 -12.64
CA THR A 510 -11.88 -13.55 -12.03
C THR A 510 -11.94 -13.59 -10.51
N LEU A 511 -13.11 -13.87 -9.92
CA LEU A 511 -13.31 -13.95 -8.47
C LEU A 511 -12.37 -14.97 -7.81
N PHE A 512 -12.35 -16.21 -8.30
CA PHE A 512 -11.48 -17.26 -7.77
C PHE A 512 -9.99 -16.95 -8.05
N SER A 513 -9.68 -16.33 -9.19
CA SER A 513 -8.32 -15.91 -9.53
C SER A 513 -7.77 -14.92 -8.50
N ASP A 514 -8.52 -13.86 -8.17
CA ASP A 514 -8.10 -12.87 -7.16
C ASP A 514 -8.10 -13.43 -5.74
N MET A 515 -9.12 -14.21 -5.35
CA MET A 515 -9.19 -14.81 -4.02
C MET A 515 -8.00 -15.75 -3.74
N LEU A 516 -7.70 -16.66 -4.68
CA LEU A 516 -6.58 -17.59 -4.53
C LEU A 516 -5.22 -16.89 -4.62
N TRP A 517 -5.08 -15.89 -5.50
CA TRP A 517 -3.85 -15.11 -5.61
C TRP A 517 -3.56 -14.31 -4.34
N ASN A 518 -4.58 -13.67 -3.75
CA ASN A 518 -4.45 -12.93 -2.50
C ASN A 518 -4.14 -13.86 -1.31
N ALA A 519 -4.77 -15.05 -1.24
CA ALA A 519 -4.45 -16.05 -0.23
C ALA A 519 -3.00 -16.58 -0.36
N LEU A 520 -2.54 -16.84 -1.59
CA LEU A 520 -1.16 -17.27 -1.86
C LEU A 520 -0.15 -16.15 -1.53
N LYS A 521 -0.44 -14.88 -1.84
CA LYS A 521 0.37 -13.73 -1.41
C LYS A 521 0.43 -13.60 0.11
N ALA A 522 -0.69 -13.75 0.81
CA ALA A 522 -0.74 -13.72 2.27
C ALA A 522 0.11 -14.83 2.90
N LYS A 523 0.03 -16.06 2.37
CA LYS A 523 0.86 -17.21 2.83
C LYS A 523 2.35 -17.02 2.51
N ASN A 524 2.67 -16.51 1.34
CA ASN A 524 4.05 -16.46 0.83
C ASN A 524 4.82 -15.20 1.28
N GLY A 525 4.15 -14.20 1.85
CA GLY A 525 4.74 -12.93 2.27
C GLY A 525 5.15 -12.00 1.11
N ALA A 526 5.50 -10.76 1.43
CA ALA A 526 6.02 -9.81 0.46
C ALA A 526 7.46 -10.16 0.04
N ASN A 527 7.75 -10.16 -1.27
CA ASN A 527 9.13 -10.33 -1.73
C ASN A 527 9.91 -9.01 -1.63
N THR A 528 10.60 -8.80 -0.51
CA THR A 528 11.51 -7.66 -0.31
C THR A 528 12.96 -7.95 -0.69
N SER A 529 13.29 -9.16 -1.15
CA SER A 529 14.70 -9.61 -1.25
C SER A 529 15.55 -8.82 -2.23
N GLN A 530 15.01 -8.48 -3.42
CA GLN A 530 15.72 -7.64 -4.40
C GLN A 530 15.77 -6.17 -3.99
N ALA A 531 14.72 -5.65 -3.34
CA ALA A 531 14.72 -4.30 -2.79
C ALA A 531 15.80 -4.15 -1.71
N ALA A 532 15.82 -5.04 -0.71
CA ALA A 532 16.81 -5.04 0.37
C ALA A 532 18.25 -5.22 -0.14
N ARG A 533 18.49 -6.02 -1.19
CA ARG A 533 19.81 -6.10 -1.84
C ARG A 533 20.21 -4.76 -2.47
N LEU A 534 19.30 -4.09 -3.18
CA LEU A 534 19.56 -2.80 -3.81
C LEU A 534 19.70 -1.66 -2.78
N ASP A 535 19.01 -1.73 -1.64
CA ASP A 535 19.20 -0.82 -0.52
C ASP A 535 20.60 -1.04 0.12
N ASN A 536 21.00 -2.29 0.34
CA ASN A 536 22.32 -2.64 0.87
C ASN A 536 23.48 -2.27 -0.09
N GLU A 537 23.33 -2.50 -1.40
CA GLU A 537 24.30 -2.08 -2.42
C GLU A 537 24.48 -0.55 -2.43
N ARG A 538 23.38 0.20 -2.36
CA ARG A 538 23.41 1.67 -2.29
C ARG A 538 24.03 2.19 -0.99
N ALA A 539 23.80 1.51 0.14
CA ALA A 539 24.44 1.83 1.41
C ALA A 539 25.95 1.52 1.38
N ALA A 540 26.36 0.42 0.75
CA ALA A 540 27.76 0.06 0.57
C ALA A 540 28.50 1.06 -0.33
N LEU A 541 27.90 1.45 -1.47
CA LEU A 541 28.44 2.48 -2.37
C LEU A 541 28.57 3.84 -1.67
N ALA A 542 27.55 4.27 -0.91
CA ALA A 542 27.64 5.51 -0.14
C ALA A 542 28.81 5.48 0.89
N ALA A 543 29.01 4.34 1.57
CA ALA A 543 30.14 4.16 2.48
C ALA A 543 31.50 4.05 1.75
N GLU A 544 31.55 3.57 0.51
CA GLU A 544 32.75 3.53 -0.33
C GLU A 544 33.13 4.92 -0.84
N HIS A 545 32.17 5.71 -1.33
CA HIS A 545 32.39 7.11 -1.68
C HIS A 545 32.88 7.92 -0.47
N GLN A 546 32.25 7.76 0.69
CA GLN A 546 32.66 8.43 1.94
C GLN A 546 34.11 8.10 2.32
N ARG A 547 34.49 6.82 2.35
CA ARG A 547 35.89 6.40 2.60
C ARG A 547 36.88 6.91 1.55
N THR A 548 36.43 7.10 0.31
CA THR A 548 37.25 7.63 -0.78
C THR A 548 37.46 9.13 -0.63
N ILE A 549 36.44 9.87 -0.18
CA ILE A 549 36.51 11.28 0.19
C ILE A 549 37.46 11.47 1.39
N GLU A 550 37.32 10.66 2.43
CA GLU A 550 38.17 10.69 3.63
C GLU A 550 39.65 10.43 3.29
N ARG A 551 39.96 9.38 2.55
CA ARG A 551 41.34 9.09 2.08
C ARG A 551 41.89 10.18 1.17
N ALA A 552 41.06 10.78 0.32
CA ALA A 552 41.50 11.88 -0.52
C ALA A 552 41.77 13.15 0.31
N PHE A 553 41.02 13.42 1.38
CA PHE A 553 41.33 14.49 2.32
C PHE A 553 42.69 14.28 3.02
N GLU A 554 42.97 13.05 3.47
CA GLU A 554 44.28 12.68 4.04
C GLU A 554 45.41 12.84 3.01
N ALA A 555 45.24 12.27 1.82
CA ALA A 555 46.23 12.31 0.74
C ALA A 555 46.46 13.70 0.13
N LEU A 556 45.50 14.62 0.26
CA LEU A 556 45.64 16.01 -0.20
C LEU A 556 46.33 16.93 0.82
N ALA A 557 46.30 16.61 2.12
CA ALA A 557 46.80 17.50 3.17
C ALA A 557 48.28 17.89 2.97
N GLU A 558 49.17 16.90 2.80
CA GLU A 558 50.60 17.16 2.59
C GLU A 558 50.89 17.85 1.24
N PRO A 559 50.39 17.38 0.08
CA PRO A 559 50.61 18.05 -1.21
C PRO A 559 50.08 19.49 -1.26
N VAL A 560 48.96 19.79 -0.59
CA VAL A 560 48.42 21.16 -0.47
C VAL A 560 49.38 22.03 0.36
N ASP A 561 49.80 21.57 1.53
CA ASP A 561 50.70 22.32 2.41
C ASP A 561 52.09 22.54 1.79
N GLN A 562 52.69 21.50 1.18
CA GLN A 562 53.93 21.64 0.42
C GLN A 562 53.80 22.65 -0.72
N THR A 563 52.66 22.69 -1.41
CA THR A 563 52.42 23.64 -2.52
C THR A 563 52.21 25.06 -2.01
N ILE A 564 51.50 25.27 -0.89
CA ILE A 564 51.35 26.59 -0.24
C ILE A 564 52.70 27.14 0.24
N VAL A 565 53.57 26.29 0.81
CA VAL A 565 54.93 26.67 1.20
C VAL A 565 55.75 27.08 -0.01
N ARG A 566 55.78 26.29 -1.09
CA ARG A 566 56.45 26.64 -2.35
C ARG A 566 55.93 27.95 -2.96
N LEU A 567 54.62 28.20 -2.88
CA LEU A 567 53.97 29.43 -3.33
C LEU A 567 54.04 30.60 -2.32
N SER A 568 54.75 30.45 -1.20
CA SER A 568 55.00 31.56 -0.28
C SER A 568 56.22 32.39 -0.66
N GLY A 569 57.18 31.81 -1.37
CA GLY A 569 58.50 32.42 -1.58
C GLY A 569 59.35 32.43 -0.28
N PRO A 570 60.59 32.94 -0.35
CA PRO A 570 61.42 33.09 0.84
C PRO A 570 60.81 34.10 1.80
N THR A 571 60.90 33.83 3.11
CA THR A 571 60.52 34.79 4.15
C THR A 571 61.45 36.00 4.14
N LEU A 572 61.06 37.10 4.80
CA LEU A 572 61.85 38.33 4.80
C LEU A 572 63.30 38.08 5.24
N ALA A 573 63.49 37.36 6.35
CA ALA A 573 64.79 37.00 6.90
C ALA A 573 65.63 36.05 6.02
N GLU A 574 64.99 35.26 5.14
CA GLU A 574 65.69 34.41 4.16
C GLU A 574 66.07 35.19 2.90
N ALA A 575 65.25 36.17 2.49
CA ALA A 575 65.59 37.08 1.41
C ALA A 575 66.70 38.06 1.82
N GLU A 576 66.68 38.54 3.07
CA GLU A 576 67.74 39.33 3.69
C GLU A 576 69.05 38.53 3.77
N ARG A 577 69.01 37.31 4.34
CA ARG A 577 70.20 36.45 4.42
C ARG A 577 70.75 36.04 3.05
N ALA A 578 69.89 35.77 2.06
CA ALA A 578 70.33 35.51 0.69
C ALA A 578 71.00 36.75 0.05
N MET A 579 70.54 37.96 0.37
CA MET A 579 71.23 39.20 -0.03
C MET A 579 72.59 39.36 0.68
N GLU A 580 72.70 39.03 1.96
CA GLU A 580 73.98 39.02 2.70
C GLU A 580 74.98 37.99 2.16
N GLU A 581 74.49 36.80 1.78
CA GLU A 581 75.27 35.72 1.19
C GLU A 581 75.56 35.92 -0.32
N GLY A 582 75.03 36.99 -0.94
CA GLY A 582 75.21 37.29 -2.36
C GLY A 582 74.46 36.33 -3.32
N VAL A 583 73.58 35.49 -2.78
CA VAL A 583 72.80 34.50 -3.54
C VAL A 583 71.54 35.17 -4.11
N ARG A 584 71.26 34.91 -5.40
CA ARG A 584 70.10 35.49 -6.08
C ARG A 584 68.79 34.95 -5.48
N ALA A 585 68.14 35.75 -4.65
CA ALA A 585 66.88 35.40 -3.99
C ALA A 585 65.83 34.86 -4.97
N ALA A 586 65.09 33.83 -4.55
CA ALA A 586 64.08 33.17 -5.37
C ALA A 586 62.96 34.15 -5.78
N PRO A 587 62.46 34.07 -7.04
CA PRO A 587 61.48 35.03 -7.55
C PRO A 587 60.16 34.95 -6.77
N ARG A 588 59.57 36.10 -6.46
CA ARG A 588 58.24 36.17 -5.82
C ARG A 588 57.16 35.58 -6.73
N PRO A 589 56.10 34.96 -6.16
CA PRO A 589 54.97 34.46 -6.94
C PRO A 589 54.28 35.57 -7.74
N GLY A 590 54.16 35.37 -9.05
CA GLY A 590 53.35 36.23 -9.92
C GLY A 590 51.84 36.11 -9.63
N PRO A 591 50.99 36.95 -10.26
CA PRO A 591 49.57 37.05 -9.93
C PRO A 591 48.82 35.70 -9.92
N LEU A 592 49.02 34.84 -10.93
CA LEU A 592 48.39 33.51 -10.97
C LEU A 592 48.88 32.58 -9.84
N GLY A 593 50.11 32.74 -9.37
CA GLY A 593 50.63 32.01 -8.20
C GLY A 593 49.95 32.44 -6.90
N GLN A 594 49.59 33.72 -6.78
CA GLN A 594 48.79 34.25 -5.67
C GLN A 594 47.34 33.75 -5.74
N THR A 595 46.73 33.73 -6.94
CA THR A 595 45.39 33.13 -7.15
C THR A 595 45.37 31.64 -6.79
N LEU A 596 46.38 30.87 -7.22
CA LEU A 596 46.52 29.46 -6.86
C LEU A 596 46.72 29.26 -5.35
N ARG A 597 47.55 30.09 -4.70
CA ARG A 597 47.73 30.09 -3.25
C ARG A 597 46.40 30.30 -2.52
N MET A 598 45.65 31.34 -2.86
CA MET A 598 44.34 31.63 -2.23
C MET A 598 43.35 30.48 -2.39
N ALA A 599 43.32 29.83 -3.56
CA ALA A 599 42.47 28.67 -3.82
C ALA A 599 42.90 27.44 -2.98
N LEU A 600 44.20 27.20 -2.84
CA LEU A 600 44.76 26.12 -2.00
C LEU A 600 44.54 26.38 -0.51
N GLU A 601 44.69 27.61 -0.02
CA GLU A 601 44.39 27.99 1.36
C GLU A 601 42.89 27.83 1.65
N THR A 602 42.02 28.21 0.71
CA THR A 602 40.57 27.96 0.82
C THR A 602 40.29 26.47 0.95
N LEU A 603 40.81 25.66 0.01
CA LEU A 603 40.71 24.19 0.02
C LEU A 603 41.22 23.58 1.34
N ARG A 604 42.36 24.03 1.86
CA ARG A 604 42.91 23.58 3.15
C ARG A 604 41.91 23.78 4.29
N THR A 605 41.24 24.93 4.35
CA THR A 605 40.21 25.18 5.39
C THR A 605 38.89 24.43 5.14
N GLU A 606 38.59 24.00 3.92
CA GLU A 606 37.44 23.14 3.63
C GLU A 606 37.74 21.67 3.98
N ILE A 607 38.95 21.17 3.67
CA ILE A 607 39.45 19.84 4.08
C ILE A 607 39.43 19.73 5.61
N GLY A 608 39.95 20.75 6.31
CA GLY A 608 39.91 20.80 7.79
C GLY A 608 38.51 20.90 8.41
N ARG A 609 37.47 21.15 7.60
CA ARG A 609 36.04 21.09 8.00
C ARG A 609 35.30 19.87 7.42
N GLN A 610 36.00 19.00 6.68
CA GLN A 610 35.43 17.89 5.91
C GLN A 610 34.31 18.30 4.93
N SER A 611 34.32 19.56 4.48
CA SER A 611 33.19 20.20 3.77
C SER A 611 33.62 20.79 2.42
N VAL A 612 34.38 20.03 1.63
CA VAL A 612 34.96 20.50 0.36
C VAL A 612 33.92 20.66 -0.74
N SER A 613 33.92 21.82 -1.39
CA SER A 613 33.02 22.13 -2.51
C SER A 613 33.64 21.73 -3.86
N ILE A 614 32.79 21.25 -4.78
CA ILE A 614 33.22 20.94 -6.15
C ILE A 614 33.73 22.19 -6.88
N ALA A 615 33.18 23.36 -6.57
CA ALA A 615 33.63 24.64 -7.13
C ALA A 615 35.05 25.00 -6.64
N THR A 616 35.37 24.77 -5.37
CA THR A 616 36.71 24.98 -4.80
C THR A 616 37.74 24.06 -5.44
N ILE A 617 37.37 22.80 -5.68
CA ILE A 617 38.23 21.84 -6.39
C ILE A 617 38.48 22.28 -7.85
N ASP A 618 37.45 22.72 -8.57
CA ASP A 618 37.63 23.20 -9.95
C ASP A 618 38.40 24.53 -10.02
N ALA A 619 38.24 25.44 -9.04
CA ALA A 619 39.05 26.65 -8.94
C ALA A 619 40.54 26.31 -8.77
N VAL A 620 40.88 25.41 -7.84
CA VAL A 620 42.26 24.92 -7.67
C VAL A 620 42.77 24.22 -8.94
N ARG A 621 41.98 23.33 -9.56
CA ARG A 621 42.39 22.61 -10.79
C ARG A 621 42.53 23.51 -12.02
N THR A 622 41.84 24.66 -12.03
CA THR A 622 41.95 25.68 -13.08
C THR A 622 43.18 26.55 -12.85
N ALA A 623 43.38 27.06 -11.63
CA ALA A 623 44.58 27.82 -11.26
C ALA A 623 45.88 26.98 -11.39
N LEU A 624 45.83 25.67 -11.11
CA LEU A 624 46.95 24.74 -11.36
C LEU A 624 47.27 24.61 -12.86
N ARG A 625 46.28 24.74 -13.75
CA ARG A 625 46.45 24.63 -15.20
C ARG A 625 46.98 25.94 -15.81
N GLU A 626 46.42 27.07 -15.37
CA GLU A 626 46.73 28.41 -15.86
C GLU A 626 48.04 28.95 -15.28
N GLY A 627 48.31 28.74 -13.99
CA GLY A 627 49.59 29.09 -13.38
C GLY A 627 50.75 28.37 -14.07
N TRP A 628 50.61 27.06 -14.30
CA TRP A 628 51.63 26.25 -14.97
C TRP A 628 51.95 26.69 -16.40
N SER A 629 50.95 27.20 -17.15
CA SER A 629 51.17 27.65 -18.53
C SER A 629 51.98 28.95 -18.64
N GLN A 630 52.15 29.70 -17.54
CA GLN A 630 52.89 30.96 -17.51
C GLN A 630 54.17 30.92 -16.65
N THR A 631 54.25 30.11 -15.59
CA THR A 631 55.42 30.12 -14.69
C THR A 631 56.58 29.25 -15.16
N LEU A 632 56.35 28.20 -15.96
CA LEU A 632 57.33 27.14 -16.21
C LEU A 632 57.37 26.67 -17.68
N SER A 633 57.71 27.58 -18.60
CA SER A 633 58.02 27.24 -19.99
C SER A 633 59.37 26.52 -20.13
N GLY A 634 59.45 25.26 -19.68
CA GLY A 634 60.63 24.40 -19.85
C GLY A 634 60.88 23.36 -18.75
N VAL A 635 60.15 23.39 -17.63
CA VAL A 635 60.31 22.42 -16.52
C VAL A 635 59.25 21.31 -16.66
N PRO A 636 59.61 20.02 -16.50
CA PRO A 636 58.64 18.92 -16.52
C PRO A 636 57.68 19.00 -15.33
N ARG A 637 56.51 18.34 -15.43
CA ARG A 637 55.56 18.27 -14.32
C ARG A 637 56.18 17.58 -13.11
N ASP A 638 56.29 18.33 -12.02
CA ASP A 638 56.72 17.83 -10.73
C ASP A 638 55.74 16.77 -10.23
N ALA A 639 56.24 15.60 -9.78
CA ALA A 639 55.41 14.46 -9.40
C ALA A 639 54.35 14.82 -8.35
N ALA A 640 54.69 15.70 -7.40
CA ALA A 640 53.76 16.23 -6.39
C ALA A 640 52.58 17.01 -7.01
N THR A 641 52.81 17.80 -8.07
CA THR A 641 51.73 18.54 -8.76
C THR A 641 50.81 17.61 -9.56
N GLN A 642 51.37 16.52 -10.10
CA GLN A 642 50.61 15.50 -10.82
C GLN A 642 49.80 14.61 -9.86
N ALA A 643 50.34 14.30 -8.68
CA ALA A 643 49.62 13.65 -7.59
C ALA A 643 48.47 14.53 -7.07
N LEU A 644 48.74 15.81 -6.76
CA LEU A 644 47.73 16.79 -6.35
C LEU A 644 46.57 16.90 -7.36
N TYR A 645 46.87 17.02 -8.66
CA TYR A 645 45.82 17.06 -9.70
C TYR A 645 45.06 15.73 -9.83
N GLY A 646 45.74 14.60 -9.60
CA GLY A 646 45.15 13.26 -9.55
C GLY A 646 44.15 13.11 -8.41
N GLU A 647 44.57 13.37 -7.18
CA GLU A 647 43.72 13.25 -5.98
C GLU A 647 42.57 14.26 -5.99
N LEU A 648 42.78 15.50 -6.46
CA LEU A 648 41.68 16.45 -6.68
C LEU A 648 40.66 15.93 -7.71
N GLN A 649 41.10 15.14 -8.70
CA GLN A 649 40.20 14.52 -9.68
C GLN A 649 39.53 13.25 -9.15
N THR A 650 40.16 12.50 -8.23
CA THR A 650 39.55 11.40 -7.47
C THR A 650 38.46 11.95 -6.53
N LEU A 651 38.80 12.96 -5.71
CA LEU A 651 37.88 13.63 -4.80
C LEU A 651 36.69 14.25 -5.54
N LYS A 652 36.92 14.94 -6.67
CA LYS A 652 35.81 15.49 -7.47
C LYS A 652 34.83 14.42 -7.93
N ARG A 653 35.30 13.26 -8.38
CA ARG A 653 34.42 12.14 -8.76
C ARG A 653 33.66 11.64 -7.54
N ALA A 654 34.35 11.27 -6.46
CA ALA A 654 33.72 10.71 -5.27
C ALA A 654 32.66 11.65 -4.65
N LEU A 655 32.88 12.98 -4.65
CA LEU A 655 31.88 13.97 -4.25
C LEU A 655 30.70 14.06 -5.23
N HIS A 656 30.96 14.01 -6.55
CA HIS A 656 29.92 14.07 -7.57
C HIS A 656 29.04 12.83 -7.58
N ASP A 657 29.64 11.63 -7.53
CA ASP A 657 28.97 10.34 -7.52
C ASP A 657 28.15 10.16 -6.22
N SER A 658 28.71 10.59 -5.08
CA SER A 658 28.00 10.63 -3.79
C SER A 658 26.81 11.59 -3.84
N GLU A 659 26.97 12.77 -4.46
CA GLU A 659 25.87 13.72 -4.60
C GLU A 659 24.79 13.24 -5.56
N GLU A 660 25.11 12.63 -6.71
CA GLU A 660 24.12 12.03 -7.62
C GLU A 660 23.36 10.90 -6.89
N LEU A 661 24.06 10.06 -6.14
CA LEU A 661 23.45 9.00 -5.33
C LEU A 661 22.52 9.58 -4.24
N ARG A 662 22.93 10.67 -3.57
CA ARG A 662 22.12 11.39 -2.56
C ARG A 662 20.90 12.08 -3.20
N GLN A 663 21.05 12.64 -4.39
CA GLN A 663 19.97 13.23 -5.18
C GLN A 663 18.95 12.16 -5.60
N TRP A 664 19.40 11.05 -6.17
CA TRP A 664 18.57 9.90 -6.55
C TRP A 664 17.80 9.26 -5.38
N GLN A 665 18.40 9.22 -4.19
CA GLN A 665 17.76 8.73 -2.96
C GLN A 665 16.82 9.76 -2.32
N SER A 666 17.11 11.05 -2.44
CA SER A 666 16.37 12.11 -1.75
C SER A 666 15.28 12.78 -2.59
N GLY A 667 15.25 12.58 -3.90
CA GLY A 667 14.25 13.15 -4.81
C GLY A 667 14.47 14.61 -5.13
N ARG A 668 15.70 15.10 -4.93
CA ARG A 668 16.13 16.46 -5.25
C ARG A 668 17.07 16.38 -6.45
N ALA A 669 16.86 17.22 -7.46
CA ALA A 669 17.70 17.41 -8.63
C ALA A 669 17.63 18.89 -9.03
#